data_AF-A0A4Z0YCY6-F1
#
_entry.id   AF-A0A4Z0YCY6-F1
#
_cell.length_a   1.000
_cell.length_b   1.000
_cell.length_c   1.000
_cell.angle_alpha   90.00
_cell.angle_beta   90.00
_cell.angle_gamma   90.00
#
_symmetry.space_group_name_H-M   'P 1'
#
loop_
_entity.id
_entity.type
_entity.pdbx_description
1 polymer ?
#
loop_
_entity_poly.entity_id
_entity_poly.type
_entity_poly.pdbx_seq_one_letter_code
_entity_poly.pdbx_strand_id
1 'polypeptide(L)'
;MTIPGLQRLPYELVAYIVEGLDIEDVFHWSLCSKHFQYIIREDLFCKPVVLTKVPGTLEARDALKTGRFSRALRRLAKRRNALSQASPYVVGIVACADSYGFFGGKLCYIIEARPQRWLRILDIHHSTDQELVVNIPMLIREAVPRAAKCRKYKFRVLYQAAGIVSCLFSFAMPVTENWLLVLNPQTSQILQTSRLDSIARIFVRNNDKFLYLGTHSEEGADGFRKWVIKGFDLNKLSWFPQPRMYMANLAGCDMGLTVCFEIFGDYFYGLSNQNLFETDDPEWTSHYYCFRFPLHEPSPEKMQVMKKEDSWRRKHAEGPIDDRWGFLSLEIDETSGGIVILECRKEWLKDQSGSQRTYYTTEVVFYQQTIQEDHPRVRADTTWRGIGDHPQCEDPIPFRRPEYVHTGDDSSIASLLVRSKTHFCAYIRCCHTFVDLIDDTYMDTSSVQRLRLRTGYRKLKPSAHLLSKNSAPETLWAPSESSKQPAMQPYQANTIYIWPPEQNSPEPDPSLSRIQQLLDVEDHQGCVTATGDERSVIYATGDGSKGGVKALVFISFDPAARFEGMEYGGDIPGQRISHDPQERSDPSTNEHANPSGMSQYSPNVPLGAGAVSCSEADSSVSRSLLDTGLASPADQTLPLSVHNLGDVDSWACYEKAMHFEIQRKLYFGRQTREA
;
A
#
# COMPACT_ATOMS: atom_id res chain seq x y z
N MET A 1 9.42 49.35 14.39
CA MET A 1 10.16 48.16 13.92
C MET A 1 9.84 47.94 12.45
N THR A 2 10.81 48.10 11.55
CA THR A 2 10.66 47.74 10.14
C THR A 2 10.74 46.23 10.02
N ILE A 3 9.65 45.57 9.63
CA ILE A 3 9.64 44.13 9.37
C ILE A 3 10.62 43.85 8.22
N PRO A 4 11.76 43.15 8.38
CA PRO A 4 12.68 42.89 7.27
C PRO A 4 12.28 41.63 6.47
N GLY A 5 12.72 41.56 5.21
CA GLY A 5 12.71 40.32 4.42
C GLY A 5 11.39 39.98 3.71
N LEU A 6 11.17 38.68 3.48
CA LEU A 6 10.04 38.12 2.70
C LEU A 6 8.65 38.56 3.21
N GLN A 7 8.54 38.98 4.48
CA GLN A 7 7.29 39.44 5.10
C GLN A 7 6.81 40.82 4.57
N ARG A 8 7.64 41.53 3.81
CA ARG A 8 7.26 42.79 3.13
C ARG A 8 6.80 42.59 1.68
N LEU A 9 6.89 41.37 1.16
CA LEU A 9 6.50 41.13 -0.22
C LEU A 9 4.99 41.33 -0.38
N PRO A 10 4.55 41.97 -1.47
CA PRO A 10 3.14 41.96 -1.87
C PRO A 10 2.61 40.54 -2.02
N TYR A 11 1.31 40.36 -1.80
CA TYR A 11 0.62 39.07 -1.87
C TYR A 11 0.89 38.36 -3.22
N GLU A 12 0.97 39.13 -4.30
CA GLU A 12 1.19 38.65 -5.67
C GLU A 12 2.59 38.04 -5.83
N LEU A 13 3.62 38.66 -5.25
CA LEU A 13 4.98 38.12 -5.29
C LEU A 13 5.11 36.87 -4.43
N VAL A 14 4.40 36.82 -3.30
CA VAL A 14 4.32 35.59 -2.49
C VAL A 14 3.64 34.48 -3.27
N ALA A 15 2.53 34.75 -3.95
CA ALA A 15 1.84 33.76 -4.78
C ALA A 15 2.75 33.20 -5.88
N TYR A 16 3.50 34.07 -6.55
CA TYR A 16 4.47 33.67 -7.57
C TYR A 16 5.59 32.76 -7.00
N ILE A 17 6.09 33.05 -5.81
CA ILE A 17 7.08 32.19 -5.14
C ILE A 17 6.45 30.84 -4.78
N VAL A 18 5.25 30.84 -4.21
CA VAL A 18 4.52 29.62 -3.79
C VAL A 18 4.30 28.66 -4.96
N GLU A 19 3.95 29.17 -6.16
CA GLU A 19 3.76 28.35 -7.36
C GLU A 19 5.05 27.62 -7.81
N GLY A 20 6.22 28.19 -7.50
CA GLY A 20 7.53 27.62 -7.81
C GLY A 20 8.04 26.58 -6.81
N LEU A 21 7.29 26.31 -5.74
CA LEU A 21 7.65 25.39 -4.66
C LEU A 21 6.84 24.09 -4.75
N ASP A 22 7.42 23.02 -4.20
CA ASP A 22 6.70 21.77 -3.98
C ASP A 22 5.83 21.87 -2.73
N ILE A 23 4.90 20.92 -2.56
CA ILE A 23 3.85 21.00 -1.53
C ILE A 23 4.44 21.00 -0.12
N GLU A 24 5.46 20.18 0.09
CA GLU A 24 6.17 20.07 1.35
C GLU A 24 6.90 21.38 1.67
N ASP A 25 7.50 22.03 0.68
CA ASP A 25 8.19 23.31 0.87
C ASP A 25 7.22 24.45 1.18
N VAL A 26 6.07 24.51 0.48
CA VAL A 26 4.99 25.46 0.79
C VAL A 26 4.48 25.25 2.22
N PHE A 27 4.27 23.98 2.60
CA PHE A 27 3.83 23.64 3.95
C PHE A 27 4.85 24.05 5.00
N HIS A 28 6.13 23.67 4.86
CA HIS A 28 7.17 24.03 5.81
C HIS A 28 7.41 25.55 5.88
N TRP A 29 7.40 26.27 4.76
CA TRP A 29 7.54 27.73 4.75
C TRP A 29 6.45 28.40 5.59
N SER A 30 5.20 27.94 5.46
CA SER A 30 4.09 28.48 6.25
C SER A 30 4.22 28.23 7.76
N LEU A 31 5.01 27.24 8.17
CA LEU A 31 5.27 26.90 9.57
C LEU A 31 6.47 27.66 10.15
N CYS A 32 7.31 28.28 9.33
CA CYS A 32 8.48 29.06 9.79
C CYS A 32 8.09 30.29 10.63
N SER A 33 6.90 30.87 10.42
CA SER A 33 6.42 32.02 11.19
C SER A 33 4.89 32.12 11.16
N LYS A 34 4.29 32.63 12.25
CA LYS A 34 2.85 32.95 12.31
C LYS A 34 2.41 33.85 11.15
N HIS A 35 3.29 34.74 10.67
CA HIS A 35 3.00 35.64 9.56
C HIS A 35 2.70 34.90 8.26
N PHE A 36 3.37 33.77 7.97
CA PHE A 36 3.20 33.04 6.71
C PHE A 36 2.08 31.99 6.74
N GLN A 37 1.36 31.84 7.85
CA GLN A 37 0.32 30.82 7.97
C GLN A 37 -0.84 31.01 6.99
N TYR A 38 -1.06 32.23 6.47
CA TYR A 38 -2.09 32.47 5.46
C TYR A 38 -1.85 31.65 4.17
N ILE A 39 -0.59 31.35 3.82
CA ILE A 39 -0.20 30.60 2.62
C ILE A 39 -0.91 29.24 2.56
N ILE A 40 -1.01 28.54 3.70
CA ILE A 40 -1.66 27.22 3.78
C ILE A 40 -3.11 27.29 4.25
N ARG A 41 -3.65 28.49 4.52
CA ARG A 41 -5.03 28.68 5.02
C ARG A 41 -5.96 29.24 3.95
N GLU A 42 -5.43 30.01 3.01
CA GLU A 42 -6.20 30.62 1.92
C GLU A 42 -6.13 29.77 0.65
N ASP A 43 -7.28 29.52 0.04
CA ASP A 43 -7.37 28.68 -1.16
C ASP A 43 -6.72 29.33 -2.40
N LEU A 44 -6.55 30.66 -2.41
CA LEU A 44 -5.91 31.41 -3.49
C LEU A 44 -4.46 30.92 -3.74
N PHE A 45 -3.70 30.70 -2.67
CA PHE A 45 -2.31 30.21 -2.75
C PHE A 45 -2.24 28.70 -2.95
N CYS A 46 -3.17 27.96 -2.34
CA CYS A 46 -3.13 26.50 -2.35
C CYS A 46 -3.62 25.91 -3.69
N LYS A 47 -4.61 26.55 -4.35
CA LYS A 47 -5.23 26.02 -5.57
C LYS A 47 -4.23 25.83 -6.71
N PRO A 48 -3.40 26.82 -7.08
CA PRO A 48 -2.39 26.64 -8.14
C PRO A 48 -1.43 25.50 -7.81
N VAL A 49 -0.93 25.43 -6.58
CA VAL A 49 0.01 24.39 -6.16
C VAL A 49 -0.62 23.00 -6.24
N VAL A 50 -1.83 22.81 -5.68
CA VAL A 50 -2.49 21.50 -5.69
C VAL A 50 -2.79 21.02 -7.11
N LEU A 51 -3.28 21.90 -7.98
CA LEU A 51 -3.66 21.54 -9.34
C LEU A 51 -2.46 21.34 -10.28
N THR A 52 -1.34 22.00 -10.03
CA THR A 52 -0.14 21.88 -10.88
C THR A 52 0.83 20.81 -10.41
N LYS A 53 0.96 20.60 -9.09
CA LYS A 53 1.96 19.69 -8.52
C LYS A 53 1.43 18.31 -8.20
N VAL A 54 0.14 18.17 -7.89
CA VAL A 54 -0.44 16.88 -7.47
C VAL A 54 -1.87 16.61 -7.98
N PRO A 55 -2.17 16.88 -9.26
CA PRO A 55 -3.50 16.69 -9.84
C PRO A 55 -4.02 15.24 -9.71
N GLY A 56 -3.13 14.25 -9.60
CA GLY A 56 -3.49 12.83 -9.50
C GLY A 56 -4.04 12.41 -8.13
N THR A 57 -3.88 13.22 -7.08
CA THR A 57 -4.28 12.86 -5.70
C THR A 57 -5.80 12.82 -5.50
N LEU A 58 -6.27 12.05 -4.50
CA LEU A 58 -7.68 12.13 -4.09
C LEU A 58 -7.98 13.50 -3.46
N GLU A 59 -7.02 14.06 -2.72
CA GLU A 59 -7.12 15.37 -2.10
C GLU A 59 -7.36 16.48 -3.14
N ALA A 60 -6.68 16.44 -4.29
CA ALA A 60 -6.92 17.36 -5.40
C ALA A 60 -8.32 17.18 -6.01
N ARG A 61 -8.76 15.93 -6.23
CA ARG A 61 -10.10 15.63 -6.76
C ARG A 61 -11.21 16.09 -5.80
N ASP A 62 -11.03 15.90 -4.50
CA ASP A 62 -11.97 16.36 -3.47
C ASP A 62 -11.98 17.88 -3.39
N ALA A 63 -10.82 18.54 -3.50
CA ALA A 63 -10.74 20.00 -3.52
C ALA A 63 -11.40 20.60 -4.76
N LEU A 64 -11.30 19.96 -5.93
CA LEU A 64 -12.00 20.38 -7.14
C LEU A 64 -13.53 20.39 -6.95
N LYS A 65 -14.07 19.42 -6.20
CA LYS A 65 -15.50 19.33 -5.91
C LYS A 65 -15.95 20.30 -4.82
N THR A 66 -15.13 20.49 -3.78
CA THR A 66 -15.52 21.20 -2.55
C THR A 66 -15.02 22.64 -2.48
N GLY A 67 -14.08 23.03 -3.34
CA GLY A 67 -13.36 24.30 -3.29
C GLY A 67 -12.28 24.38 -2.20
N ARG A 68 -12.09 23.36 -1.37
CA ARG A 68 -11.25 23.40 -0.15
C ARG A 68 -9.79 23.03 -0.42
N PHE A 69 -9.10 23.79 -1.29
CA PHE A 69 -7.71 23.54 -1.69
C PHE A 69 -6.70 23.64 -0.54
N SER A 70 -6.91 24.57 0.38
CA SER A 70 -6.09 24.75 1.58
C SER A 70 -6.16 23.54 2.50
N ARG A 71 -7.35 22.91 2.63
CA ARG A 71 -7.49 21.64 3.36
C ARG A 71 -6.75 20.52 2.65
N ALA A 72 -6.86 20.42 1.32
CA ALA A 72 -6.18 19.41 0.53
C ALA A 72 -4.65 19.50 0.66
N LEU A 73 -4.08 20.70 0.49
CA LEU A 73 -2.64 20.93 0.64
C LEU A 73 -2.15 20.53 2.04
N ARG A 74 -2.83 20.99 3.10
CA ARG A 74 -2.45 20.65 4.49
C ARG A 74 -2.57 19.15 4.76
N ARG A 75 -3.64 18.49 4.31
CA ARG A 75 -3.86 17.05 4.51
C ARG A 75 -2.78 16.24 3.81
N LEU A 76 -2.46 16.59 2.56
CA LEU A 76 -1.47 15.90 1.75
C LEU A 76 -0.05 16.02 2.33
N ALA A 77 0.38 17.25 2.65
CA ALA A 77 1.70 17.49 3.25
C ALA A 77 1.86 16.74 4.58
N LYS A 78 0.83 16.80 5.44
CA LYS A 78 0.79 16.08 6.71
C LYS A 78 0.84 14.56 6.54
N ARG A 79 0.12 14.01 5.56
CA ARG A 79 0.12 12.57 5.26
C ARG A 79 1.49 12.09 4.78
N ARG A 80 2.10 12.80 3.83
CA ARG A 80 3.43 12.47 3.30
C ARG A 80 4.52 12.59 4.37
N ASN A 81 4.44 13.61 5.23
CA ASN A 81 5.33 13.74 6.37
C ASN A 81 5.14 12.59 7.38
N ALA A 82 3.90 12.22 7.70
CA ALA A 82 3.60 11.10 8.59
C ALA A 82 4.15 9.77 8.06
N LEU A 83 3.99 9.49 6.76
CA LEU A 83 4.55 8.29 6.13
C LEU A 83 6.07 8.27 6.18
N SER A 84 6.73 9.35 5.72
CA SER A 84 8.19 9.43 5.67
C SER A 84 8.87 9.32 7.04
N GLN A 85 8.16 9.66 8.12
CA GLN A 85 8.68 9.65 9.49
C GLN A 85 8.13 8.52 10.37
N ALA A 86 7.39 7.56 9.79
CA ALA A 86 6.69 6.51 10.54
C ALA A 86 5.85 7.08 11.71
N SER A 87 5.10 8.16 11.47
CA SER A 87 4.35 8.88 12.51
C SER A 87 2.84 8.83 12.20
N PRO A 88 2.18 7.67 12.39
CA PRO A 88 0.75 7.54 12.12
C PRO A 88 -0.08 8.44 13.05
N TYR A 89 -1.20 8.95 12.55
CA TYR A 89 -2.13 9.77 13.33
C TYR A 89 -3.05 8.95 14.20
N VAL A 90 -3.43 7.75 13.74
CA VAL A 90 -4.45 6.93 14.41
C VAL A 90 -4.03 5.46 14.38
N VAL A 91 -4.23 4.77 15.50
CA VAL A 91 -4.13 3.31 15.60
C VAL A 91 -5.30 2.75 16.41
N GLY A 92 -5.82 1.59 15.99
CA GLY A 92 -6.86 0.92 16.76
C GLY A 92 -7.35 -0.38 16.14
N ILE A 93 -8.04 -1.18 16.96
CA ILE A 93 -8.71 -2.40 16.51
C ILE A 93 -10.06 -2.01 15.92
N VAL A 94 -10.28 -2.32 14.63
CA VAL A 94 -11.50 -1.95 13.89
C VAL A 94 -12.55 -3.05 13.86
N ALA A 95 -12.14 -4.30 13.94
CA ALA A 95 -13.02 -5.46 13.84
C ALA A 95 -12.33 -6.73 14.34
N CYS A 96 -13.12 -7.77 14.62
CA CYS A 96 -12.64 -9.14 14.78
C CYS A 96 -13.33 -10.02 13.74
N ALA A 97 -12.57 -10.75 12.92
CA ALA A 97 -13.10 -11.41 11.72
C ALA A 97 -12.36 -12.71 11.36
N ASP A 98 -13.06 -13.63 10.69
CA ASP A 98 -12.50 -14.87 10.14
C ASP A 98 -11.69 -14.61 8.86
N SER A 99 -12.13 -13.64 8.06
CA SER A 99 -11.43 -13.20 6.85
C SER A 99 -11.74 -11.74 6.53
N TYR A 100 -10.85 -11.11 5.77
CA TYR A 100 -10.99 -9.71 5.40
C TYR A 100 -10.35 -9.40 4.04
N GLY A 101 -10.72 -8.26 3.48
CA GLY A 101 -10.09 -7.62 2.33
C GLY A 101 -10.22 -6.11 2.44
N PHE A 102 -9.20 -5.39 1.97
CA PHE A 102 -9.16 -3.93 2.01
C PHE A 102 -9.07 -3.40 0.57
N PHE A 103 -10.01 -2.55 0.18
CA PHE A 103 -10.16 -2.08 -1.19
C PHE A 103 -10.48 -0.58 -1.20
N GLY A 104 -9.52 0.24 -1.65
CA GLY A 104 -9.73 1.68 -1.85
C GLY A 104 -10.32 2.41 -0.64
N GLY A 105 -9.80 2.16 0.56
CA GLY A 105 -10.32 2.74 1.81
C GLY A 105 -11.50 2.01 2.45
N LYS A 106 -12.04 0.95 1.84
CA LYS A 106 -13.12 0.14 2.42
C LYS A 106 -12.61 -1.20 2.94
N LEU A 107 -12.89 -1.47 4.21
CA LEU A 107 -12.62 -2.76 4.84
C LEU A 107 -13.85 -3.65 4.73
N CYS A 108 -13.72 -4.75 4.00
CA CYS A 108 -14.72 -5.80 3.90
C CYS A 108 -14.27 -6.98 4.77
N TYR A 109 -15.05 -7.38 5.76
CA TYR A 109 -14.68 -8.48 6.65
C TYR A 109 -15.85 -9.42 6.93
N ILE A 110 -15.55 -10.69 7.13
CA ILE A 110 -16.53 -11.76 7.30
C ILE A 110 -16.42 -12.33 8.71
N ILE A 111 -17.58 -12.50 9.34
CA ILE A 111 -17.74 -13.17 10.63
C ILE A 111 -18.54 -14.46 10.38
N GLU A 112 -17.96 -15.62 10.73
CA GLU A 112 -18.55 -16.94 10.50
C GLU A 112 -19.25 -17.55 11.75
N ALA A 113 -19.65 -16.72 12.71
CA ALA A 113 -20.26 -17.12 13.99
C ALA A 113 -21.64 -17.79 13.83
N ARG A 114 -21.69 -19.12 13.78
CA ARG A 114 -22.96 -19.85 13.60
C ARG A 114 -24.00 -19.51 14.69
N PRO A 115 -25.28 -19.32 14.32
CA PRO A 115 -25.89 -19.62 13.01
C PRO A 115 -25.82 -18.49 11.98
N GLN A 116 -25.34 -17.30 12.34
CA GLN A 116 -25.37 -16.11 11.52
C GLN A 116 -24.01 -15.91 10.82
N ARG A 117 -24.01 -15.58 9.53
CA ARG A 117 -22.77 -15.19 8.85
C ARG A 117 -22.97 -13.83 8.22
N TRP A 118 -22.04 -12.94 8.51
CA TRP A 118 -22.14 -11.56 8.07
C TRP A 118 -20.92 -11.18 7.26
N LEU A 119 -21.18 -10.48 6.16
CA LEU A 119 -20.18 -9.64 5.53
C LEU A 119 -20.43 -8.21 6.01
N ARG A 120 -19.42 -7.56 6.57
CA ARG A 120 -19.48 -6.17 7.02
C ARG A 120 -18.54 -5.33 6.17
N ILE A 121 -18.99 -4.15 5.79
CA ILE A 121 -18.26 -3.23 4.92
C ILE A 121 -18.18 -1.88 5.63
N LEU A 122 -16.97 -1.53 6.06
CA LEU A 122 -16.65 -0.29 6.75
C LEU A 122 -15.89 0.65 5.80
N ASP A 123 -16.37 1.87 5.64
CA ASP A 123 -15.60 2.92 4.97
C ASP A 123 -14.64 3.57 5.98
N ILE A 124 -13.39 3.11 5.95
CA ILE A 124 -12.37 3.49 6.92
C ILE A 124 -11.81 4.89 6.61
N HIS A 125 -11.83 5.33 5.36
CA HIS A 125 -11.30 6.65 5.01
C HIS A 125 -12.27 7.78 5.31
N HIS A 126 -13.58 7.52 5.35
CA HIS A 126 -14.59 8.54 5.66
C HIS A 126 -14.97 8.64 7.13
N SER A 127 -14.30 7.89 8.03
CA SER A 127 -14.50 8.02 9.48
C SER A 127 -15.97 7.87 9.89
N THR A 128 -16.60 6.79 9.40
CA THR A 128 -18.04 6.52 9.56
C THR A 128 -18.33 5.75 10.83
N ASP A 129 -19.50 6.01 11.44
CA ASP A 129 -19.98 5.30 12.64
C ASP A 129 -20.91 4.12 12.32
N GLN A 130 -21.19 3.91 11.04
CA GLN A 130 -22.05 2.87 10.52
C GLN A 130 -21.30 2.01 9.51
N GLU A 131 -21.69 0.74 9.47
CA GLU A 131 -21.20 -0.23 8.51
C GLU A 131 -22.39 -0.82 7.76
N LEU A 132 -22.14 -1.17 6.50
CA LEU A 132 -23.08 -1.93 5.71
C LEU A 132 -22.92 -3.42 6.01
N VAL A 133 -23.99 -4.06 6.47
CA VAL A 133 -24.00 -5.44 6.95
C VAL A 133 -24.87 -6.28 6.05
N VAL A 134 -24.27 -7.35 5.51
CA VAL A 134 -24.89 -8.31 4.61
C VAL A 134 -25.07 -9.63 5.34
N ASN A 135 -26.32 -10.07 5.48
CA ASN A 135 -26.69 -11.39 5.96
C ASN A 135 -26.43 -12.43 4.85
N ILE A 136 -25.27 -13.10 4.93
CA ILE A 136 -24.81 -14.03 3.89
C ILE A 136 -25.82 -15.19 3.68
N PRO A 137 -26.38 -15.84 4.72
CA PRO A 137 -27.42 -16.85 4.53
C PRO A 137 -28.67 -16.37 3.79
N MET A 138 -29.16 -15.15 4.08
CA MET A 138 -30.31 -14.58 3.38
C MET A 138 -29.95 -14.27 1.92
N LEU A 139 -28.81 -13.62 1.69
CA LEU A 139 -28.29 -13.35 0.36
C LEU A 139 -28.17 -14.63 -0.48
N ILE A 140 -27.61 -15.72 0.07
CA ILE A 140 -27.46 -16.99 -0.66
C ILE A 140 -28.83 -17.60 -1.01
N ARG A 141 -29.81 -17.50 -0.10
CA ARG A 141 -31.16 -17.99 -0.35
C ARG A 141 -31.80 -17.30 -1.55
N GLU A 142 -31.55 -16.00 -1.70
CA GLU A 142 -32.05 -15.19 -2.80
C GLU A 142 -31.26 -15.40 -4.09
N ALA A 143 -29.92 -15.29 -4.02
CA ALA A 143 -29.05 -15.34 -5.19
C ALA A 143 -28.92 -16.75 -5.79
N VAL A 144 -28.86 -17.79 -4.94
CA VAL A 144 -28.67 -19.19 -5.36
C VAL A 144 -29.66 -20.10 -4.60
N PRO A 145 -30.96 -20.11 -4.95
CA PRO A 145 -32.01 -20.80 -4.18
C PRO A 145 -31.74 -22.29 -3.92
N ARG A 146 -31.08 -22.98 -4.85
CA ARG A 146 -30.68 -24.39 -4.68
C ARG A 146 -29.67 -24.61 -3.55
N ALA A 147 -28.87 -23.59 -3.24
CA ALA A 147 -27.89 -23.63 -2.16
C ALA A 147 -28.48 -23.20 -0.81
N ALA A 148 -29.76 -22.78 -0.75
CA ALA A 148 -30.39 -22.28 0.47
C ALA A 148 -30.37 -23.26 1.65
N LYS A 149 -30.36 -24.58 1.37
CA LYS A 149 -30.29 -25.64 2.39
C LYS A 149 -28.85 -26.03 2.75
N CYS A 150 -27.85 -25.51 2.04
CA CYS A 150 -26.44 -25.85 2.27
C CYS A 150 -25.92 -25.12 3.50
N ARG A 151 -25.56 -25.88 4.54
CA ARG A 151 -24.92 -25.32 5.75
C ARG A 151 -23.40 -25.25 5.66
N LYS A 152 -22.80 -26.00 4.73
CA LYS A 152 -21.36 -26.04 4.46
C LYS A 152 -21.09 -25.34 3.13
N TYR A 153 -20.57 -24.12 3.22
CA TYR A 153 -20.14 -23.32 2.09
C TYR A 153 -18.99 -22.42 2.51
N LYS A 154 -18.23 -21.94 1.51
CA LYS A 154 -17.23 -20.89 1.62
C LYS A 154 -17.75 -19.64 0.93
N PHE A 155 -17.52 -18.49 1.55
CA PHE A 155 -17.88 -17.20 1.01
C PHE A 155 -16.65 -16.29 1.13
N ARG A 156 -16.28 -15.58 0.06
CA ARG A 156 -15.11 -14.71 0.04
C ARG A 156 -15.39 -13.47 -0.79
N VAL A 157 -15.02 -12.30 -0.27
CA VAL A 157 -15.03 -11.07 -1.07
C VAL A 157 -13.85 -11.10 -2.06
N LEU A 158 -14.14 -10.86 -3.34
CA LEU A 158 -13.14 -10.79 -4.40
C LEU A 158 -12.67 -9.35 -4.66
N TYR A 159 -13.60 -8.41 -4.66
CA TYR A 159 -13.31 -6.99 -4.91
C TYR A 159 -14.46 -6.10 -4.46
N GLN A 160 -14.16 -4.86 -4.11
CA GLN A 160 -15.14 -3.82 -3.82
C GLN A 160 -14.69 -2.50 -4.46
N ALA A 161 -15.56 -1.90 -5.27
CA ALA A 161 -15.35 -0.57 -5.83
C ALA A 161 -16.69 0.04 -6.25
N ALA A 162 -16.79 1.38 -6.21
CA ALA A 162 -17.98 2.13 -6.66
C ALA A 162 -19.32 1.65 -6.05
N GLY A 163 -19.32 1.25 -4.77
CA GLY A 163 -20.51 0.72 -4.08
C GLY A 163 -20.87 -0.73 -4.43
N ILE A 164 -20.18 -1.32 -5.40
CA ILE A 164 -20.40 -2.70 -5.86
C ILE A 164 -19.43 -3.63 -5.14
N VAL A 165 -19.93 -4.80 -4.76
CA VAL A 165 -19.18 -5.86 -4.09
C VAL A 165 -19.29 -7.13 -4.91
N SER A 166 -18.14 -7.70 -5.25
CA SER A 166 -18.06 -8.99 -5.94
C SER A 166 -17.59 -10.07 -4.97
N CYS A 167 -18.33 -11.15 -4.88
CA CYS A 167 -18.09 -12.26 -3.95
C CYS A 167 -18.00 -13.60 -4.68
N LEU A 168 -17.12 -14.47 -4.19
CA LEU A 168 -17.06 -15.88 -4.56
C LEU A 168 -17.82 -16.70 -3.53
N PHE A 169 -18.82 -17.44 -4.01
CA PHE A 169 -19.58 -18.40 -3.23
C PHE A 169 -19.29 -19.82 -3.74
N SER A 170 -18.89 -20.71 -2.83
CA SER A 170 -18.59 -22.11 -3.15
C SER A 170 -19.29 -23.06 -2.20
N PHE A 171 -19.99 -24.05 -2.73
CA PHE A 171 -20.65 -25.11 -1.95
C PHE A 171 -20.54 -26.46 -2.66
N ALA A 172 -20.78 -27.56 -1.96
CA ALA A 172 -20.63 -28.91 -2.51
C ALA A 172 -21.92 -29.73 -2.35
N MET A 173 -22.52 -30.11 -3.47
CA MET A 173 -23.72 -30.96 -3.56
C MET A 173 -23.78 -31.65 -4.93
N PRO A 174 -23.58 -32.98 -5.09
CA PRO A 174 -22.40 -33.81 -4.77
C PRO A 174 -21.09 -33.37 -5.47
N VAL A 175 -21.16 -32.44 -6.42
CA VAL A 175 -19.98 -31.81 -7.06
C VAL A 175 -19.80 -30.40 -6.47
N THR A 176 -18.57 -29.93 -6.37
CA THR A 176 -18.28 -28.55 -5.95
C THR A 176 -18.75 -27.57 -7.02
N GLU A 177 -19.55 -26.60 -6.62
CA GLU A 177 -19.98 -25.50 -7.46
C GLU A 177 -19.40 -24.19 -6.97
N ASN A 178 -19.09 -23.32 -7.92
CA ASN A 178 -18.55 -21.99 -7.68
C ASN A 178 -19.43 -20.97 -8.38
N TRP A 179 -19.71 -19.87 -7.70
CA TRP A 179 -20.60 -18.82 -8.15
C TRP A 179 -19.96 -17.46 -7.89
N LEU A 180 -20.00 -16.59 -8.89
CA LEU A 180 -19.77 -15.16 -8.74
C LEU A 180 -21.09 -14.49 -8.39
N LEU A 181 -21.09 -13.74 -7.29
CA LEU A 181 -22.19 -12.87 -6.87
C LEU A 181 -21.72 -11.42 -6.97
N VAL A 182 -22.40 -10.59 -7.75
CA VAL A 182 -22.13 -9.16 -7.88
C VAL A 182 -23.32 -8.41 -7.31
N LEU A 183 -23.05 -7.56 -6.32
CA LEU A 183 -24.06 -7.00 -5.44
C LEU A 183 -23.86 -5.49 -5.32
N ASN A 184 -24.97 -4.76 -5.18
CA ASN A 184 -24.98 -3.43 -4.60
C ASN A 184 -25.68 -3.52 -3.24
N PRO A 185 -24.93 -3.69 -2.13
CA PRO A 185 -25.56 -3.89 -0.84
C PRO A 185 -26.21 -2.63 -0.28
N GLN A 186 -25.87 -1.43 -0.79
CA GLN A 186 -26.53 -0.19 -0.33
C GLN A 186 -27.98 -0.13 -0.80
N THR A 187 -28.26 -0.68 -1.98
CA THR A 187 -29.60 -0.78 -2.55
C THR A 187 -30.23 -2.16 -2.37
N SER A 188 -29.55 -3.08 -1.66
CA SER A 188 -29.93 -4.50 -1.54
C SER A 188 -30.19 -5.18 -2.88
N GLN A 189 -29.48 -4.79 -3.94
CA GLN A 189 -29.65 -5.34 -5.29
C GLN A 189 -28.60 -6.40 -5.62
N ILE A 190 -29.07 -7.53 -6.17
CA ILE A 190 -28.22 -8.53 -6.80
C ILE A 190 -28.10 -8.16 -8.28
N LEU A 191 -26.94 -7.62 -8.67
CA LEU A 191 -26.68 -7.15 -10.04
C LEU A 191 -26.40 -8.31 -11.00
N GLN A 192 -25.66 -9.32 -10.54
CA GLN A 192 -25.34 -10.48 -11.36
C GLN A 192 -25.08 -11.71 -10.48
N THR A 193 -25.59 -12.86 -10.91
CA THR A 193 -25.25 -14.18 -10.34
C THR A 193 -24.89 -15.13 -11.47
N SER A 194 -23.66 -15.64 -11.47
CA SER A 194 -23.18 -16.54 -12.53
C SER A 194 -22.35 -17.68 -11.98
N ARG A 195 -22.64 -18.90 -12.46
CA ARG A 195 -21.81 -20.07 -12.20
C ARG A 195 -20.45 -19.90 -12.88
N LEU A 196 -19.39 -20.30 -12.19
CA LEU A 196 -18.02 -20.25 -12.67
C LEU A 196 -17.52 -21.65 -13.02
N ASP A 197 -16.94 -21.77 -14.22
CA ASP A 197 -16.31 -23.02 -14.68
C ASP A 197 -14.99 -23.29 -13.96
N SER A 198 -14.27 -22.22 -13.60
CA SER A 198 -13.01 -22.27 -12.84
C SER A 198 -12.90 -21.10 -11.88
N ILE A 199 -12.14 -21.31 -10.80
CA ILE A 199 -11.75 -20.28 -9.83
C ILE A 199 -10.23 -20.14 -9.73
N ALA A 200 -9.50 -20.79 -10.65
CA ALA A 200 -8.05 -20.77 -10.67
C ALA A 200 -7.54 -19.33 -10.83
N ARG A 201 -6.85 -18.83 -9.80
CA ARG A 201 -6.33 -17.46 -9.72
C ARG A 201 -7.35 -16.39 -10.12
N ILE A 202 -8.59 -16.53 -9.65
CA ILE A 202 -9.66 -15.58 -9.96
C ILE A 202 -9.34 -14.14 -9.50
N PHE A 203 -9.61 -13.15 -10.34
CA PHE A 203 -9.66 -11.74 -9.97
C PHE A 203 -10.95 -11.08 -10.48
N VAL A 204 -11.35 -10.00 -9.81
CA VAL A 204 -12.41 -9.10 -10.29
C VAL A 204 -11.93 -7.66 -10.16
N ARG A 205 -12.26 -6.82 -11.14
CA ARG A 205 -12.10 -5.36 -11.10
C ARG A 205 -13.35 -4.71 -11.64
N ASN A 206 -13.80 -3.63 -11.01
CA ASN A 206 -14.94 -2.88 -11.50
C ASN A 206 -14.81 -1.39 -11.21
N ASN A 207 -15.47 -0.58 -12.02
CA ASN A 207 -15.86 0.78 -11.67
C ASN A 207 -17.39 0.81 -11.49
N ASP A 208 -18.00 1.99 -11.63
CA ASP A 208 -19.45 2.19 -11.55
C ASP A 208 -20.22 1.69 -12.78
N LYS A 209 -19.55 1.43 -13.91
CA LYS A 209 -20.18 1.11 -15.20
C LYS A 209 -19.83 -0.27 -15.75
N PHE A 210 -18.63 -0.76 -15.48
CA PHE A 210 -18.09 -1.98 -16.04
C PHE A 210 -17.46 -2.85 -14.96
N LEU A 211 -17.61 -4.17 -15.12
CA LEU A 211 -16.97 -5.18 -14.30
C LEU A 211 -16.20 -6.16 -15.19
N TYR A 212 -14.98 -6.49 -14.78
CA TYR A 212 -14.13 -7.46 -15.43
C TYR A 212 -13.75 -8.57 -14.45
N LEU A 213 -13.95 -9.80 -14.90
CA LEU A 213 -13.61 -11.04 -14.19
C LEU A 213 -12.52 -11.75 -15.00
N GLY A 214 -11.47 -12.24 -14.35
CA GLY A 214 -10.52 -13.12 -15.04
C GLY A 214 -10.13 -14.35 -14.24
N THR A 215 -9.77 -15.42 -14.97
CA THR A 215 -9.31 -16.70 -14.42
C THR A 215 -8.11 -17.22 -15.21
N HIS A 216 -7.17 -17.87 -14.52
CA HIS A 216 -6.01 -18.52 -15.13
C HIS A 216 -6.31 -20.02 -15.34
N SER A 217 -7.12 -20.32 -16.34
CA SER A 217 -7.82 -21.61 -16.45
C SER A 217 -7.80 -22.28 -17.81
N GLU A 218 -7.74 -21.53 -18.92
CA GLU A 218 -7.73 -22.15 -20.26
C GLU A 218 -6.33 -22.66 -20.60
N GLU A 219 -6.25 -23.81 -21.23
CA GLU A 219 -4.99 -24.36 -21.71
C GLU A 219 -4.65 -23.77 -23.07
N GLY A 220 -3.45 -23.23 -23.20
CA GLY A 220 -2.95 -22.69 -24.45
C GLY A 220 -2.42 -23.76 -25.39
N ALA A 221 -2.14 -23.36 -26.63
CA ALA A 221 -1.54 -24.25 -27.64
C ALA A 221 -0.14 -24.74 -27.23
N ASP A 222 0.50 -24.06 -26.29
CA ASP A 222 1.78 -24.40 -25.68
C ASP A 222 1.64 -25.35 -24.47
N GLY A 223 0.43 -25.79 -24.12
CA GLY A 223 0.15 -26.66 -22.97
C GLY A 223 0.16 -25.93 -21.62
N PHE A 224 0.40 -24.61 -21.61
CA PHE A 224 0.39 -23.82 -20.39
C PHE A 224 -0.97 -23.16 -20.18
N ARG A 225 -1.40 -23.05 -18.92
CA ARG A 225 -2.62 -22.29 -18.60
C ARG A 225 -2.42 -20.81 -18.93
N LYS A 226 -3.48 -20.18 -19.42
CA LYS A 226 -3.55 -18.76 -19.78
C LYS A 226 -4.68 -18.06 -19.07
N TRP A 227 -4.55 -16.74 -19.01
CA TRP A 227 -5.59 -15.85 -18.52
C TRP A 227 -6.73 -15.73 -19.53
N VAL A 228 -7.95 -15.85 -19.04
CA VAL A 228 -9.16 -15.46 -19.76
C VAL A 228 -9.88 -14.38 -18.97
N ILE A 229 -10.19 -13.28 -19.66
CA ILE A 229 -10.82 -12.11 -19.08
C ILE A 229 -12.21 -11.96 -19.69
N LYS A 230 -13.21 -11.66 -18.86
CA LYS A 230 -14.60 -11.46 -19.24
C LYS A 230 -15.12 -10.13 -18.74
N GLY A 231 -15.76 -9.36 -19.62
CA GLY A 231 -16.36 -8.08 -19.29
C GLY A 231 -17.88 -8.15 -19.15
N PHE A 232 -18.42 -7.36 -18.23
CA PHE A 232 -19.83 -7.20 -17.92
C PHE A 232 -20.19 -5.71 -17.86
N ASP A 233 -21.23 -5.31 -18.58
CA ASP A 233 -21.78 -3.96 -18.55
C ASP A 233 -22.80 -3.88 -17.41
N LEU A 234 -22.47 -3.09 -16.36
CA LEU A 234 -23.29 -2.96 -15.16
C LEU A 234 -24.55 -2.11 -15.41
N ASN A 235 -24.56 -1.26 -16.43
CA ASN A 235 -25.73 -0.46 -16.77
C ASN A 235 -26.76 -1.31 -17.53
N LYS A 236 -26.29 -2.19 -18.42
CA LYS A 236 -27.15 -3.09 -19.21
C LYS A 236 -27.43 -4.41 -18.50
N LEU A 237 -26.72 -4.70 -17.42
CA LEU A 237 -26.76 -5.97 -16.69
C LEU A 237 -26.54 -7.18 -17.63
N SER A 238 -25.56 -7.04 -18.53
CA SER A 238 -25.28 -8.05 -19.55
C SER A 238 -23.78 -8.25 -19.78
N TRP A 239 -23.37 -9.49 -20.02
CA TRP A 239 -22.04 -9.80 -20.53
C TRP A 239 -21.86 -9.23 -21.94
N PHE A 240 -20.65 -8.79 -22.29
CA PHE A 240 -20.37 -8.35 -23.66
C PHE A 240 -20.56 -9.51 -24.67
N PRO A 241 -20.93 -9.24 -25.94
CA PRO A 241 -21.18 -10.29 -26.95
C PRO A 241 -19.97 -11.19 -27.24
N GLN A 242 -18.76 -10.65 -27.11
CA GLN A 242 -17.50 -11.40 -27.11
C GLN A 242 -16.92 -11.38 -25.69
N PRO A 243 -17.53 -12.09 -24.72
CA PRO A 243 -17.21 -11.89 -23.32
C PRO A 243 -15.90 -12.54 -22.93
N ARG A 244 -15.09 -13.08 -23.84
CA ARG A 244 -13.89 -13.87 -23.51
C ARG A 244 -12.70 -13.33 -24.28
N MET A 245 -11.85 -12.59 -23.58
CA MET A 245 -10.52 -12.21 -24.06
C MET A 245 -9.51 -13.23 -23.58
N TYR A 246 -8.98 -14.01 -24.52
CA TYR A 246 -7.92 -14.97 -24.26
C TYR A 246 -6.55 -14.29 -24.36
N MET A 247 -5.79 -14.32 -23.27
CA MET A 247 -4.53 -13.60 -23.16
C MET A 247 -3.36 -14.54 -23.47
N ALA A 248 -3.21 -14.86 -24.75
CA ALA A 248 -2.15 -15.77 -25.24
C ALA A 248 -0.76 -15.32 -24.80
N ASN A 249 -0.54 -14.00 -24.84
CA ASN A 249 0.76 -13.35 -24.68
C ASN A 249 1.12 -12.97 -23.23
N LEU A 250 0.25 -13.26 -22.26
CA LEU A 250 0.43 -12.85 -20.87
C LEU A 250 0.99 -14.01 -20.04
N ALA A 251 2.26 -13.90 -19.63
CA ALA A 251 2.91 -14.84 -18.73
C ALA A 251 2.65 -14.50 -17.25
N GLY A 252 2.83 -15.48 -16.36
CA GLY A 252 2.68 -15.33 -14.92
C GLY A 252 1.25 -15.51 -14.41
N CYS A 253 1.13 -15.88 -13.13
CA CYS A 253 -0.17 -16.23 -12.53
C CYS A 253 -0.37 -15.74 -11.08
N ASP A 254 0.67 -15.21 -10.44
CA ASP A 254 0.62 -14.71 -9.07
C ASP A 254 0.30 -13.21 -9.07
N MET A 255 -0.95 -12.90 -8.71
CA MET A 255 -1.46 -11.53 -8.60
C MET A 255 -0.62 -10.70 -7.64
N GLY A 256 -0.18 -9.52 -8.08
CA GLY A 256 0.64 -8.60 -7.30
C GLY A 256 2.13 -8.99 -7.21
N LEU A 257 2.54 -10.09 -7.83
CA LEU A 257 3.94 -10.54 -7.87
C LEU A 257 4.46 -10.67 -9.30
N THR A 258 3.74 -11.43 -10.12
CA THR A 258 4.09 -11.69 -11.51
C THR A 258 3.14 -11.02 -12.50
N VAL A 259 1.88 -10.83 -12.08
CA VAL A 259 0.84 -10.20 -12.89
C VAL A 259 0.02 -9.22 -12.07
N CYS A 260 -0.48 -8.17 -12.71
CA CYS A 260 -1.38 -7.19 -12.12
C CYS A 260 -2.46 -6.79 -13.13
N PHE A 261 -3.69 -6.58 -12.67
CA PHE A 261 -4.79 -6.09 -13.48
C PHE A 261 -5.45 -4.92 -12.78
N GLU A 262 -5.72 -3.84 -13.51
CA GLU A 262 -6.48 -2.73 -12.96
C GLU A 262 -7.36 -1.99 -13.96
N ILE A 263 -8.30 -1.20 -13.44
CA ILE A 263 -9.11 -0.26 -14.21
C ILE A 263 -8.70 1.17 -13.85
N PHE A 264 -8.26 1.92 -14.86
CA PHE A 264 -7.98 3.35 -14.73
C PHE A 264 -8.69 4.13 -15.83
N GLY A 265 -9.52 5.09 -15.43
CA GLY A 265 -10.37 5.84 -16.36
C GLY A 265 -11.28 4.90 -17.17
N ASP A 266 -11.23 5.04 -18.49
CA ASP A 266 -12.06 4.26 -19.44
C ASP A 266 -11.35 3.03 -20.02
N TYR A 267 -10.23 2.60 -19.41
CA TYR A 267 -9.41 1.49 -19.88
C TYR A 267 -9.19 0.43 -18.80
N PHE A 268 -9.19 -0.83 -19.25
CA PHE A 268 -8.66 -1.95 -18.50
C PHE A 268 -7.18 -2.11 -18.82
N TYR A 269 -6.37 -2.37 -17.79
CA TYR A 269 -4.92 -2.59 -17.90
C TYR A 269 -4.57 -3.97 -17.37
N GLY A 270 -3.60 -4.61 -18.01
CA GLY A 270 -2.91 -5.75 -17.42
C GLY A 270 -1.41 -5.65 -17.64
N LEU A 271 -0.67 -6.22 -16.70
CA LEU A 271 0.76 -6.12 -16.59
C LEU A 271 1.33 -7.49 -16.21
N SER A 272 2.46 -7.86 -16.80
CA SER A 272 3.31 -8.96 -16.37
C SER A 272 4.78 -8.55 -16.38
N ASN A 273 5.54 -9.10 -15.44
CA ASN A 273 7.01 -8.98 -15.39
C ASN A 273 7.72 -10.26 -15.87
N GLN A 274 6.96 -11.24 -16.38
CA GLN A 274 7.46 -12.50 -16.92
C GLN A 274 7.31 -12.54 -18.44
N ASN A 275 8.15 -13.35 -19.09
CA ASN A 275 8.10 -13.62 -20.52
C ASN A 275 7.55 -15.04 -20.78
N LEU A 276 6.95 -15.26 -21.94
CA LEU A 276 6.39 -16.56 -22.33
C LEU A 276 7.43 -17.59 -22.78
N PHE A 277 8.62 -17.15 -23.17
CA PHE A 277 9.67 -18.01 -23.68
C PHE A 277 11.01 -17.59 -23.06
N GLU A 278 11.63 -18.54 -22.39
CA GLU A 278 13.03 -18.51 -21.97
C GLU A 278 13.82 -19.17 -23.11
N THR A 279 14.65 -18.41 -23.81
CA THR A 279 15.73 -18.99 -24.60
C THR A 279 16.98 -19.06 -23.73
N ASP A 280 17.79 -20.10 -23.95
CA ASP A 280 19.11 -20.38 -23.35
C ASP A 280 20.18 -19.31 -23.68
N ASP A 281 19.80 -18.03 -23.64
CA ASP A 281 20.67 -16.90 -23.91
C ASP A 281 21.14 -16.27 -22.58
N PRO A 282 22.43 -16.38 -22.22
CA PRO A 282 22.97 -15.77 -21.01
C PRO A 282 22.90 -14.23 -21.02
N GLU A 283 22.66 -13.59 -22.17
CA GLU A 283 22.52 -12.14 -22.34
C GLU A 283 21.06 -11.66 -22.41
N TRP A 284 20.10 -12.46 -21.94
CA TRP A 284 18.68 -12.15 -22.09
C TRP A 284 18.25 -10.84 -21.37
N THR A 285 17.43 -10.06 -22.07
CA THR A 285 16.82 -8.83 -21.57
C THR A 285 15.32 -9.02 -21.32
N SER A 286 14.91 -8.77 -20.08
CA SER A 286 13.52 -8.80 -19.62
C SER A 286 12.80 -7.51 -19.99
N HIS A 287 11.56 -7.64 -20.43
CA HIS A 287 10.64 -6.55 -20.67
C HIS A 287 9.34 -6.80 -19.90
N TYR A 288 8.65 -5.73 -19.52
CA TYR A 288 7.29 -5.84 -19.04
C TYR A 288 6.34 -6.12 -20.21
N TYR A 289 5.36 -6.99 -20.00
CA TYR A 289 4.22 -7.07 -20.90
C TYR A 289 3.07 -6.26 -20.30
N CYS A 290 2.92 -5.02 -20.73
CA CYS A 290 1.84 -4.12 -20.30
C CYS A 290 0.89 -3.87 -21.46
N PHE A 291 -0.40 -4.10 -21.26
CA PHE A 291 -1.42 -3.90 -22.27
C PHE A 291 -2.63 -3.15 -21.70
N ARG A 292 -3.43 -2.56 -22.58
CA ARG A 292 -4.74 -2.00 -22.23
C ARG A 292 -5.76 -2.17 -23.35
N PHE A 293 -7.04 -2.12 -23.00
CA PHE A 293 -8.14 -2.03 -23.97
C PHE A 293 -9.32 -1.20 -23.39
N PRO A 294 -10.17 -0.61 -24.25
CA PRO A 294 -11.31 0.19 -23.79
C PRO A 294 -12.36 -0.65 -23.04
N LEU A 295 -12.91 -0.12 -21.95
CA LEU A 295 -13.89 -0.85 -21.12
C LEU A 295 -15.25 -1.10 -21.80
N HIS A 296 -15.65 -0.20 -22.70
CA HIS A 296 -16.97 -0.29 -23.35
C HIS A 296 -16.99 -1.25 -24.54
N GLU A 297 -15.81 -1.68 -25.01
CA GLU A 297 -15.68 -2.51 -26.20
C GLU A 297 -14.41 -3.38 -26.11
N PRO A 298 -14.42 -4.40 -25.23
CA PRO A 298 -13.28 -5.30 -25.08
C PRO A 298 -13.09 -6.13 -26.36
N SER A 299 -11.99 -5.93 -27.07
CA SER A 299 -11.63 -6.73 -28.24
C SER A 299 -10.11 -6.89 -28.36
N PRO A 300 -9.60 -8.04 -28.86
CA PRO A 300 -8.18 -8.23 -29.14
C PRO A 300 -7.62 -7.22 -30.13
N GLU A 301 -8.41 -6.77 -31.11
CA GLU A 301 -8.02 -5.81 -32.13
C GLU A 301 -7.82 -4.39 -31.57
N LYS A 302 -8.55 -4.04 -30.50
CA LYS A 302 -8.45 -2.74 -29.81
C LYS A 302 -7.45 -2.76 -28.66
N MET A 303 -6.82 -3.91 -28.41
CA MET A 303 -5.80 -4.04 -27.39
C MET A 303 -4.51 -3.36 -27.83
N GLN A 304 -4.04 -2.43 -26.99
CA GLN A 304 -2.77 -1.75 -27.15
C GLN A 304 -1.76 -2.41 -26.22
N VAL A 305 -0.52 -2.62 -26.69
CA VAL A 305 0.59 -3.16 -25.91
C VAL A 305 1.70 -2.12 -25.90
N MET A 306 2.34 -1.94 -24.74
CA MET A 306 3.47 -1.03 -24.58
C MET A 306 4.63 -1.50 -25.46
N LYS A 307 5.32 -0.54 -26.10
CA LYS A 307 6.41 -0.88 -27.02
C LYS A 307 7.61 -1.47 -26.26
N LYS A 308 8.47 -2.19 -26.97
CA LYS A 308 9.62 -2.90 -26.36
C LYS A 308 10.60 -1.91 -25.72
N GLU A 309 10.87 -0.80 -26.39
CA GLU A 309 11.75 0.27 -25.92
C GLU A 309 11.31 0.88 -24.58
N ASP A 310 10.00 1.08 -24.39
CA ASP A 310 9.45 1.68 -23.16
C ASP A 310 9.17 0.66 -22.06
N SER A 311 9.17 -0.62 -22.41
CA SER A 311 8.90 -1.73 -21.49
C SER A 311 10.14 -2.41 -20.97
N TRP A 312 11.33 -1.84 -21.18
CA TRP A 312 12.55 -2.42 -20.63
C TRP A 312 12.46 -2.60 -19.12
N ARG A 313 12.62 -3.85 -18.68
CA ARG A 313 12.52 -4.23 -17.26
C ARG A 313 13.87 -4.43 -16.63
N ARG A 314 14.75 -5.26 -17.20
CA ARG A 314 16.10 -5.55 -16.66
C ARG A 314 16.91 -6.41 -17.62
N LYS A 315 18.24 -6.47 -17.46
CA LYS A 315 19.11 -7.51 -18.04
C LYS A 315 19.39 -8.60 -17.03
N HIS A 316 19.53 -9.84 -17.49
CA HIS A 316 19.89 -10.96 -16.62
C HIS A 316 21.28 -10.79 -16.00
N ALA A 317 22.21 -10.22 -16.76
CA ALA A 317 23.57 -9.89 -16.32
C ALA A 317 23.63 -8.93 -15.12
N GLU A 318 22.53 -8.26 -14.76
CA GLU A 318 22.44 -7.48 -13.52
C GLU A 318 22.52 -8.36 -12.26
N GLY A 319 22.26 -9.67 -12.36
CA GLY A 319 22.41 -10.64 -11.26
C GLY A 319 21.10 -11.36 -10.86
N PRO A 320 21.14 -12.27 -9.88
CA PRO A 320 19.95 -13.01 -9.45
C PRO A 320 18.97 -12.13 -8.63
N ILE A 321 17.69 -12.55 -8.59
CA ILE A 321 16.62 -11.91 -7.80
C ILE A 321 16.10 -12.91 -6.76
N ASP A 322 15.76 -12.43 -5.56
CA ASP A 322 14.94 -13.13 -4.57
C ASP A 322 13.47 -12.71 -4.72
N ASP A 323 12.72 -13.52 -5.45
CA ASP A 323 11.31 -13.24 -5.78
C ASP A 323 10.40 -13.19 -4.54
N ARG A 324 10.83 -13.68 -3.37
CA ARG A 324 10.04 -13.65 -2.14
C ARG A 324 9.82 -12.24 -1.60
N TRP A 325 10.69 -11.29 -1.99
CA TRP A 325 10.61 -9.88 -1.61
C TRP A 325 9.98 -9.00 -2.68
N GLY A 326 9.65 -9.59 -3.84
CA GLY A 326 9.10 -8.85 -4.96
C GLY A 326 7.65 -8.46 -4.73
N PHE A 327 7.24 -7.38 -5.39
CA PHE A 327 5.84 -7.10 -5.70
C PHE A 327 5.77 -6.30 -7.00
N LEU A 328 4.61 -6.35 -7.64
CA LEU A 328 4.33 -5.73 -8.92
C LEU A 328 2.94 -5.08 -8.87
N SER A 329 2.86 -3.81 -9.24
CA SER A 329 1.60 -3.05 -9.23
C SER A 329 1.55 -2.01 -10.35
N LEU A 330 0.33 -1.59 -10.67
CA LEU A 330 0.05 -0.42 -11.47
C LEU A 330 -0.56 0.65 -10.56
N GLU A 331 -0.06 1.86 -10.64
CA GLU A 331 -0.50 2.95 -9.76
C GLU A 331 -0.67 4.25 -10.55
N ILE A 332 -1.54 5.13 -10.06
CA ILE A 332 -1.61 6.50 -10.54
C ILE A 332 -0.45 7.28 -9.93
N ASP A 333 0.22 8.06 -10.74
CA ASP A 333 1.20 9.01 -10.27
C ASP A 333 0.53 10.26 -9.71
N GLU A 334 0.75 10.54 -8.42
CA GLU A 334 0.10 11.67 -7.76
C GLU A 334 0.50 13.00 -8.41
N THR A 335 1.74 13.09 -8.91
CA THR A 335 2.33 14.30 -9.50
C THR A 335 1.87 14.53 -10.94
N SER A 336 1.97 13.52 -11.81
CA SER A 336 1.60 13.67 -13.23
C SER A 336 0.14 13.31 -13.53
N GLY A 337 -0.51 12.51 -12.68
CA GLY A 337 -1.78 11.85 -12.99
C GLY A 337 -1.66 10.68 -13.97
N GLY A 338 -0.46 10.40 -14.47
CA GLY A 338 -0.18 9.27 -15.36
C GLY A 338 -0.24 7.93 -14.64
N ILE A 339 -0.10 6.82 -15.39
CA ILE A 339 -0.02 5.48 -14.81
C ILE A 339 1.44 5.05 -14.83
N VAL A 340 1.87 4.40 -13.75
CA VAL A 340 3.23 3.86 -13.64
C VAL A 340 3.19 2.41 -13.18
N ILE A 341 4.16 1.64 -13.64
CA ILE A 341 4.52 0.32 -13.11
C ILE A 341 5.42 0.56 -11.90
N LEU A 342 5.09 -0.11 -10.79
CA LEU A 342 5.94 -0.17 -9.61
C LEU A 342 6.34 -1.62 -9.36
N GLU A 343 7.65 -1.88 -9.38
CA GLU A 343 8.23 -3.19 -9.09
C GLU A 343 9.25 -3.07 -7.95
N CYS A 344 9.10 -3.90 -6.91
CA CYS A 344 10.13 -4.12 -5.90
C CYS A 344 10.93 -5.37 -6.27
N ARG A 345 12.25 -5.30 -6.15
CA ARG A 345 13.16 -6.44 -6.33
C ARG A 345 14.15 -6.49 -5.19
N LYS A 346 14.49 -7.70 -4.73
CA LYS A 346 15.70 -7.92 -3.93
C LYS A 346 16.71 -8.66 -4.81
N GLU A 347 17.87 -8.08 -5.03
CA GLU A 347 18.79 -8.51 -6.08
C GLU A 347 20.24 -8.49 -5.61
N TRP A 348 21.08 -9.33 -6.20
CA TRP A 348 22.54 -9.31 -6.01
C TRP A 348 23.17 -8.69 -7.24
N LEU A 349 23.42 -7.39 -7.19
CA LEU A 349 23.96 -6.66 -8.33
C LEU A 349 25.39 -7.10 -8.64
N LYS A 350 25.73 -7.16 -9.94
CA LYS A 350 27.11 -7.40 -10.39
C LYS A 350 28.07 -6.45 -9.68
N ASP A 351 29.22 -6.97 -9.24
CA ASP A 351 30.26 -6.27 -8.48
C ASP A 351 29.86 -5.81 -7.06
N GLN A 352 28.73 -6.28 -6.52
CA GLN A 352 28.34 -6.10 -5.12
C GLN A 352 28.34 -7.43 -4.36
N SER A 353 28.93 -7.45 -3.16
CA SER A 353 28.99 -8.66 -2.32
C SER A 353 27.69 -8.95 -1.56
N GLY A 354 26.68 -8.09 -1.67
CA GLY A 354 25.47 -8.12 -0.84
C GLY A 354 24.18 -8.01 -1.65
N SER A 355 23.07 -8.45 -1.06
CA SER A 355 21.74 -8.25 -1.63
C SER A 355 21.23 -6.84 -1.35
N GLN A 356 20.54 -6.25 -2.30
CA GLN A 356 19.89 -4.94 -2.18
C GLN A 356 18.42 -5.02 -2.58
N ARG A 357 17.55 -4.39 -1.80
CA ARG A 357 16.15 -4.17 -2.15
C ARG A 357 16.02 -2.84 -2.88
N THR A 358 15.45 -2.86 -4.08
CA THR A 358 15.31 -1.69 -4.95
C THR A 358 13.87 -1.58 -5.46
N TYR A 359 13.35 -0.36 -5.46
CA TYR A 359 12.04 -0.01 -6.02
C TYR A 359 12.22 0.69 -7.36
N TYR A 360 11.64 0.10 -8.39
CA TYR A 360 11.70 0.57 -9.77
C TYR A 360 10.34 1.12 -10.19
N THR A 361 10.36 2.31 -10.78
CA THR A 361 9.20 2.92 -11.42
C THR A 361 9.41 2.97 -12.93
N THR A 362 8.40 2.58 -13.70
CA THR A 362 8.41 2.71 -15.16
C THR A 362 7.12 3.36 -15.60
N GLU A 363 7.19 4.42 -16.42
CA GLU A 363 5.99 5.08 -16.93
C GLU A 363 5.25 4.17 -17.92
N VAL A 364 3.92 4.15 -17.82
CA VAL A 364 3.07 3.41 -18.75
C VAL A 364 2.68 4.31 -19.90
N VAL A 365 3.24 4.04 -21.08
CA VAL A 365 3.02 4.83 -22.29
C VAL A 365 2.38 4.00 -23.39
N PHE A 366 1.42 4.61 -24.07
CA PHE A 366 0.75 4.02 -25.23
C PHE A 366 0.63 5.09 -26.30
N TYR A 367 1.28 4.86 -27.44
CA TYR A 367 1.21 5.78 -28.57
C TYR A 367 -0.09 5.54 -29.33
N GLN A 368 -0.82 6.62 -29.61
CA GLN A 368 -1.88 6.55 -30.60
C GLN A 368 -1.22 6.26 -31.96
N GLN A 369 -1.74 5.27 -32.68
CA GLN A 369 -1.38 5.10 -34.09
C GLN A 369 -1.94 6.31 -34.84
N THR A 370 -1.15 7.37 -34.96
CA THR A 370 -1.42 8.40 -35.96
C THR A 370 -1.38 7.70 -37.31
N ILE A 371 -2.49 7.76 -38.04
CA ILE A 371 -2.52 7.30 -39.43
C ILE A 371 -1.58 8.22 -40.19
N GLN A 372 -0.33 7.79 -40.31
CA GLN A 372 0.59 8.30 -41.30
C GLN A 372 0.97 7.10 -42.16
N GLU A 373 0.47 7.17 -43.38
CA GLU A 373 0.72 6.25 -44.49
C GLU A 373 2.23 6.02 -44.64
N ASP A 374 2.71 4.82 -44.32
CA ASP A 374 3.17 3.86 -45.32
C ASP A 374 3.49 2.54 -44.62
N HIS A 375 2.94 1.44 -45.11
CA HIS A 375 3.23 0.10 -44.59
C HIS A 375 4.51 -0.45 -45.24
N PRO A 376 5.58 -0.78 -44.50
CA PRO A 376 6.32 -1.98 -44.80
C PRO A 376 5.60 -3.13 -44.11
N ARG A 377 4.96 -3.99 -44.92
CA ARG A 377 4.45 -5.29 -44.49
C ARG A 377 5.59 -6.03 -43.79
N VAL A 378 5.54 -6.16 -42.47
CA VAL A 378 6.42 -7.07 -41.73
C VAL A 378 6.02 -8.49 -42.10
N ARG A 379 6.69 -9.02 -43.11
CA ARG A 379 6.72 -10.46 -43.40
C ARG A 379 7.31 -11.14 -42.17
N ALA A 380 6.68 -12.22 -41.72
CA ALA A 380 7.30 -13.14 -40.78
C ALA A 380 8.60 -13.66 -41.44
N ASP A 381 9.73 -13.11 -41.05
CA ASP A 381 11.03 -13.57 -41.52
C ASP A 381 11.47 -14.73 -40.61
N THR A 382 10.90 -15.90 -40.88
CA THR A 382 11.49 -17.18 -40.47
C THR A 382 12.68 -17.46 -41.38
N THR A 383 13.79 -16.78 -41.14
CA THR A 383 15.09 -17.19 -41.67
C THR A 383 16.09 -17.31 -40.52
N TRP A 384 16.31 -18.56 -40.11
CA TRP A 384 17.50 -18.97 -39.39
C TRP A 384 18.73 -18.51 -40.19
N ARG A 385 19.39 -17.45 -39.71
CA ARG A 385 20.75 -17.11 -40.17
C ARG A 385 21.74 -17.76 -39.22
N GLY A 386 22.71 -18.43 -39.84
CA GLY A 386 23.56 -19.43 -39.22
C GLY A 386 24.48 -18.90 -38.15
N ILE A 387 25.00 -19.88 -37.40
CA ILE A 387 26.17 -19.83 -36.54
C ILE A 387 27.27 -19.03 -37.25
N GLY A 388 27.45 -17.80 -36.82
CA GLY A 388 28.54 -16.92 -37.21
C GLY A 388 28.90 -16.12 -35.99
N ASP A 389 30.16 -16.24 -35.56
CA ASP A 389 30.76 -15.47 -34.47
C ASP A 389 30.55 -13.97 -34.71
N HIS A 390 29.47 -13.42 -34.17
CA HIS A 390 29.37 -11.99 -33.95
C HIS A 390 30.16 -11.68 -32.67
N PRO A 391 31.13 -10.75 -32.71
CA PRO A 391 31.79 -10.32 -31.48
C PRO A 391 30.70 -9.83 -30.52
N GLN A 392 30.71 -10.37 -29.30
CA GLN A 392 29.82 -9.98 -28.20
C GLN A 392 29.94 -8.48 -27.98
N CYS A 393 29.05 -7.73 -28.63
CA CYS A 393 28.81 -6.33 -28.29
C CYS A 393 27.87 -6.39 -27.11
N GLU A 394 28.41 -6.39 -25.88
CA GLU A 394 27.60 -6.24 -24.67
C GLU A 394 26.82 -4.94 -24.82
N ASP A 395 25.57 -5.02 -25.27
CA ASP A 395 24.71 -3.83 -25.29
C ASP A 395 24.76 -3.23 -23.86
N PRO A 396 25.01 -1.92 -23.71
CA PRO A 396 25.10 -1.34 -22.39
C PRO A 396 23.76 -1.49 -21.65
N ILE A 397 23.81 -1.68 -20.33
CA ILE A 397 22.59 -1.65 -19.50
C ILE A 397 21.97 -0.26 -19.63
N PRO A 398 20.69 -0.13 -20.04
CA PRO A 398 20.02 1.15 -20.14
C PRO A 398 20.13 1.94 -18.84
N PHE A 399 20.52 3.21 -18.96
CA PHE A 399 20.61 4.11 -17.82
C PHE A 399 19.21 4.36 -17.25
N ARG A 400 19.04 4.11 -15.95
CA ARG A 400 17.82 4.49 -15.23
C ARG A 400 17.99 5.84 -14.57
N ARG A 401 17.05 6.75 -14.79
CA ARG A 401 17.05 8.03 -14.09
C ARG A 401 16.92 7.78 -12.58
N PRO A 402 17.72 8.44 -11.73
CA PRO A 402 17.67 8.27 -10.28
C PRO A 402 16.29 8.51 -9.68
N GLU A 403 15.45 9.35 -10.29
CA GLU A 403 14.06 9.59 -9.86
C GLU A 403 13.19 8.33 -9.90
N TYR A 404 13.46 7.41 -10.84
CA TYR A 404 12.70 6.17 -11.02
C TYR A 404 13.29 4.96 -10.29
N VAL A 405 14.36 5.15 -9.52
CA VAL A 405 15.05 4.07 -8.80
C VAL A 405 15.31 4.48 -7.36
N HIS A 406 14.63 3.83 -6.42
CA HIS A 406 14.91 4.00 -4.99
C HIS A 406 15.53 2.74 -4.41
N THR A 407 16.80 2.83 -4.05
CA THR A 407 17.47 1.84 -3.21
C THR A 407 16.86 1.87 -1.81
N GLY A 408 16.21 0.79 -1.39
CA GLY A 408 15.68 0.59 -0.06
C GLY A 408 16.77 0.14 0.92
N ASP A 409 16.86 -1.17 1.15
CA ASP A 409 17.82 -1.75 2.09
C ASP A 409 18.93 -2.48 1.36
N ASP A 410 20.13 -2.45 1.92
CA ASP A 410 21.21 -3.33 1.51
C ASP A 410 21.61 -4.26 2.67
N SER A 411 22.56 -5.16 2.40
CA SER A 411 23.09 -6.08 3.41
C SER A 411 23.77 -5.39 4.60
N SER A 412 24.10 -4.10 4.52
CA SER A 412 24.66 -3.33 5.63
C SER A 412 23.60 -2.82 6.61
N ILE A 413 22.39 -2.54 6.09
CA ILE A 413 21.22 -2.08 6.86
C ILE A 413 20.36 -3.27 7.34
N ALA A 414 20.37 -4.40 6.61
CA ALA A 414 19.40 -5.48 6.74
C ALA A 414 19.85 -6.71 7.54
N SER A 415 20.92 -6.64 8.35
CA SER A 415 21.48 -7.83 9.03
C SER A 415 20.51 -8.54 10.00
N LEU A 416 19.37 -7.92 10.34
CA LEU A 416 18.36 -8.47 11.26
C LEU A 416 16.98 -8.74 10.61
N LEU A 417 16.74 -8.32 9.36
CA LEU A 417 15.41 -8.36 8.74
C LEU A 417 15.27 -9.51 7.73
N VAL A 418 14.61 -10.58 8.17
CA VAL A 418 14.27 -11.74 7.34
C VAL A 418 12.83 -11.63 6.85
N ARG A 419 12.54 -12.18 5.65
CA ARG A 419 11.20 -12.12 5.02
C ARG A 419 10.10 -12.68 5.92
N SER A 420 10.42 -13.68 6.75
CA SER A 420 9.49 -14.30 7.70
C SER A 420 9.06 -13.37 8.83
N LYS A 421 9.84 -12.31 9.11
CA LYS A 421 9.54 -11.25 10.09
C LYS A 421 9.05 -9.95 9.42
N THR A 422 8.73 -9.98 8.13
CA THR A 422 8.17 -8.82 7.42
C THR A 422 6.80 -9.21 6.86
N HIS A 423 5.73 -8.69 7.45
CA HIS A 423 4.35 -9.05 7.15
C HIS A 423 3.72 -8.16 6.07
N PHE A 424 4.26 -6.96 5.87
CA PHE A 424 3.83 -6.01 4.85
C PHE A 424 5.06 -5.35 4.23
N CYS A 425 5.03 -5.12 2.92
CA CYS A 425 6.02 -4.33 2.18
C CYS A 425 5.26 -3.47 1.17
N ALA A 426 5.46 -2.16 1.21
CA ALA A 426 4.92 -1.23 0.22
C ALA A 426 5.91 -0.11 -0.08
N TYR A 427 5.70 0.59 -1.19
CA TYR A 427 6.47 1.77 -1.55
C TYR A 427 5.55 2.91 -1.94
N ILE A 428 5.56 3.97 -1.12
CA ILE A 428 4.76 5.16 -1.34
C ILE A 428 5.60 6.17 -2.12
N ARG A 429 5.40 6.17 -3.44
CA ARG A 429 6.20 6.95 -4.40
C ARG A 429 6.15 8.45 -4.15
N CYS A 430 4.99 8.97 -3.77
CA CYS A 430 4.76 10.41 -3.64
C CYS A 430 5.58 11.07 -2.53
N CYS A 431 6.07 10.29 -1.57
CA CYS A 431 7.00 10.74 -0.52
C CYS A 431 8.29 9.92 -0.52
N HIS A 432 8.57 9.19 -1.60
CA HIS A 432 9.74 8.32 -1.79
C HIS A 432 10.08 7.48 -0.55
N THR A 433 9.07 6.79 -0.01
CA THR A 433 9.16 6.10 1.27
C THR A 433 8.74 4.65 1.11
N PHE A 434 9.58 3.70 1.51
CA PHE A 434 9.11 2.34 1.73
C PHE A 434 8.49 2.19 3.12
N VAL A 435 7.50 1.32 3.24
CA VAL A 435 6.79 1.03 4.49
C VAL A 435 6.76 -0.49 4.69
N ASP A 436 7.29 -0.94 5.82
CA ASP A 436 7.29 -2.33 6.23
C ASP A 436 6.54 -2.49 7.56
N LEU A 437 5.73 -3.55 7.70
CA LEU A 437 5.26 -4.04 8.99
C LEU A 437 6.16 -5.21 9.39
N ILE A 438 6.91 -5.05 10.48
CA ILE A 438 7.93 -6.00 10.91
C ILE A 438 7.59 -6.59 12.28
N ASP A 439 8.03 -7.83 12.49
CA ASP A 439 8.15 -8.44 13.82
C ASP A 439 9.58 -8.20 14.33
N ASP A 440 9.70 -7.35 15.34
CA ASP A 440 10.95 -6.88 15.96
C ASP A 440 11.27 -7.65 17.26
N THR A 441 10.87 -8.93 17.32
CA THR A 441 11.25 -9.84 18.40
C THR A 441 12.74 -10.18 18.36
N TYR A 442 13.43 -10.06 19.51
CA TYR A 442 14.81 -10.51 19.65
C TYR A 442 14.91 -12.04 19.57
N MET A 443 15.86 -12.56 18.77
CA MET A 443 16.03 -13.99 18.51
C MET A 443 16.28 -14.85 19.76
N ASP A 444 16.80 -14.26 20.84
CA ASP A 444 17.21 -14.98 22.05
C ASP A 444 16.18 -14.98 23.19
N THR A 445 15.00 -14.39 22.97
CA THR A 445 13.93 -14.37 23.96
C THR A 445 12.77 -15.24 23.48
N SER A 446 12.16 -16.02 24.37
CA SER A 446 10.88 -16.70 24.12
C SER A 446 9.72 -15.68 24.07
N SER A 447 9.96 -14.51 23.49
CA SER A 447 9.11 -13.33 23.63
C SER A 447 7.88 -13.41 22.75
N VAL A 448 6.86 -12.79 23.31
CA VAL A 448 5.61 -12.33 22.72
C VAL A 448 5.92 -11.54 21.43
N GLN A 449 5.12 -11.75 20.38
CA GLN A 449 5.19 -11.02 19.11
C GLN A 449 5.36 -9.51 19.35
N ARG A 450 6.22 -8.83 18.57
CA ARG A 450 6.46 -7.38 18.69
C ARG A 450 6.34 -6.69 17.33
N LEU A 451 5.14 -6.23 16.98
CA LEU A 451 4.88 -5.59 15.70
C LEU A 451 5.26 -4.11 15.71
N ARG A 452 6.05 -3.71 14.71
CA ARG A 452 6.47 -2.31 14.48
C ARG A 452 6.35 -1.96 13.01
N LEU A 453 6.11 -0.68 12.74
CA LEU A 453 6.28 -0.08 11.43
C LEU A 453 7.72 0.38 11.25
N ARG A 454 8.25 0.11 10.08
CA ARG A 454 9.55 0.61 9.65
C ARG A 454 9.38 1.35 8.34
N THR A 455 9.88 2.57 8.27
CA THR A 455 9.87 3.35 7.03
C THR A 455 11.27 3.81 6.68
N GLY A 456 11.55 3.91 5.38
CA GLY A 456 12.79 4.48 4.89
C GLY A 456 12.50 5.41 3.72
N TYR A 457 12.82 6.68 3.92
CA TYR A 457 12.62 7.70 2.92
C TYR A 457 13.95 8.22 2.39
N ARG A 458 13.96 8.56 1.10
CA ARG A 458 15.09 9.28 0.48
C ARG A 458 14.77 10.75 0.31
N LYS A 459 15.81 11.58 0.33
CA LYS A 459 15.73 13.02 0.06
C LYS A 459 16.77 13.42 -0.96
N LEU A 460 16.43 14.35 -1.85
CA LEU A 460 17.40 14.98 -2.73
C LEU A 460 18.47 15.72 -1.90
N LYS A 461 19.71 15.71 -2.39
CA LYS A 461 20.80 16.52 -1.84
C LYS A 461 20.52 17.99 -2.17
N PRO A 462 20.78 18.93 -1.24
CA PRO A 462 20.60 20.36 -1.50
C PRO A 462 21.31 20.85 -2.77
N SER A 463 22.50 20.30 -3.07
CA SER A 463 23.27 20.62 -4.29
C SER A 463 22.63 20.12 -5.59
N ALA A 464 21.81 19.05 -5.54
CA ALA A 464 21.12 18.50 -6.70
C ALA A 464 19.90 19.34 -7.10
N HIS A 465 19.23 20.00 -6.14
CA HIS A 465 18.10 20.90 -6.41
C HIS A 465 18.48 22.13 -7.26
N LEU A 466 19.74 22.58 -7.18
CA LEU A 466 20.24 23.71 -7.98
C LEU A 466 20.56 23.32 -9.43
N LEU A 467 20.84 22.03 -9.68
CA LEU A 467 21.14 21.51 -11.02
C LEU A 467 19.87 21.16 -11.79
N SER A 468 18.83 20.62 -11.13
CA SER A 468 17.59 20.22 -11.82
C SER A 468 16.76 21.41 -12.35
N LYS A 469 16.89 22.60 -11.75
CA LYS A 469 16.19 23.82 -12.20
C LYS A 469 16.86 24.52 -13.39
N ASN A 470 18.11 24.21 -13.71
CA ASN A 470 18.89 24.88 -14.76
C ASN A 470 18.99 24.07 -16.07
N SER A 471 18.43 22.87 -16.13
CA SER A 471 18.39 22.05 -17.35
C SER A 471 17.13 22.36 -18.16
N ALA A 472 17.30 23.05 -19.29
CA ALA A 472 16.31 23.11 -20.37
C ALA A 472 15.98 21.69 -20.88
N PRO A 473 14.78 21.44 -21.45
CA PRO A 473 14.47 20.16 -22.04
C PRO A 473 15.33 19.96 -23.30
N GLU A 474 15.81 18.72 -23.47
CA GLU A 474 16.52 18.23 -24.65
C GLU A 474 17.94 18.78 -24.86
N THR A 475 18.92 18.03 -24.35
CA THR A 475 20.09 17.73 -25.16
C THR A 475 20.42 16.26 -24.95
N LEU A 476 20.41 15.52 -26.06
CA LEU A 476 20.73 14.10 -26.16
C LEU A 476 21.93 13.75 -25.28
N TRP A 477 21.72 12.98 -24.22
CA TRP A 477 22.81 12.25 -23.57
C TRP A 477 23.32 11.21 -24.57
N ALA A 478 24.29 11.61 -25.39
CA ALA A 478 25.15 10.65 -26.06
C ALA A 478 25.91 9.87 -24.98
N PRO A 479 25.91 8.52 -24.99
CA PRO A 479 26.75 7.76 -24.09
C PRO A 479 28.19 7.96 -24.54
N SER A 480 28.98 8.73 -23.79
CA SER A 480 30.43 8.72 -23.98
C SER A 480 30.96 7.39 -23.44
N GLU A 481 31.31 6.50 -24.35
CA GLU A 481 32.16 5.34 -24.10
C GLU A 481 33.53 5.82 -23.60
N SER A 482 33.69 5.94 -22.29
CA SER A 482 34.93 5.67 -21.56
C SER A 482 34.93 6.34 -20.19
N SER A 483 35.29 5.51 -19.20
CA SER A 483 35.74 5.90 -17.86
C SER A 483 34.69 6.43 -16.87
N LYS A 484 34.41 5.56 -15.87
CA LYS A 484 34.03 5.89 -14.49
C LYS A 484 32.86 6.85 -14.33
N GLN A 485 31.69 6.28 -14.03
CA GLN A 485 30.52 6.98 -13.48
C GLN A 485 30.94 8.21 -12.64
N PRO A 486 30.56 9.44 -13.03
CA PRO A 486 30.69 10.56 -12.12
C PRO A 486 29.78 10.30 -10.92
N ALA A 487 30.41 10.10 -9.77
CA ALA A 487 29.79 9.96 -8.47
C ALA A 487 29.02 11.22 -8.10
N MET A 488 27.76 11.31 -8.50
CA MET A 488 26.77 12.16 -7.83
C MET A 488 25.44 11.39 -7.77
N GLN A 489 25.30 10.49 -6.81
CA GLN A 489 23.96 10.09 -6.37
C GLN A 489 23.23 11.37 -5.92
N PRO A 490 22.17 11.82 -6.62
CA PRO A 490 21.51 13.08 -6.30
C PRO A 490 20.70 12.98 -5.01
N TYR A 491 20.50 11.76 -4.49
CA TYR A 491 19.83 11.48 -3.23
C TYR A 491 20.82 11.25 -2.09
N GLN A 492 20.39 11.61 -0.88
CA GLN A 492 21.04 11.25 0.37
C GLN A 492 20.77 9.78 0.69
N ALA A 493 21.57 9.20 1.60
CA ALA A 493 21.27 7.89 2.16
C ALA A 493 19.88 7.90 2.83
N ASN A 494 19.22 6.75 2.83
CA ASN A 494 17.90 6.63 3.44
C ASN A 494 17.95 7.01 4.92
N THR A 495 16.96 7.79 5.34
CA THR A 495 16.70 7.97 6.75
C THR A 495 15.62 6.99 7.16
N ILE A 496 15.95 6.11 8.11
CA ILE A 496 15.08 5.05 8.60
C ILE A 496 14.40 5.48 9.89
N TYR A 497 13.09 5.26 9.98
CA TYR A 497 12.31 5.41 11.20
C TYR A 497 11.65 4.09 11.58
N ILE A 498 11.53 3.86 12.89
CA ILE A 498 10.74 2.76 13.43
C ILE A 498 9.70 3.32 14.41
N TRP A 499 8.48 2.79 14.32
CA TRP A 499 7.36 3.15 15.18
C TRP A 499 6.60 1.90 15.65
N PRO A 500 6.13 1.85 16.90
CA PRO A 500 6.33 2.83 17.96
C PRO A 500 7.80 2.89 18.40
N PRO A 501 8.28 4.02 18.98
CA PRO A 501 9.63 4.14 19.51
C PRO A 501 9.91 3.17 20.67
N GLU A 502 11.19 2.98 21.00
CA GLU A 502 11.55 2.20 22.19
C GLU A 502 11.30 2.98 23.48
N GLN A 503 10.87 2.28 24.52
CA GLN A 503 10.64 2.86 25.83
C GLN A 503 11.96 2.86 26.62
N ASN A 504 12.70 3.96 26.51
CA ASN A 504 14.03 4.12 27.13
C ASN A 504 13.98 4.83 28.50
N SER A 505 12.79 5.24 28.95
CA SER A 505 12.58 5.93 30.22
C SER A 505 12.22 4.93 31.33
N PRO A 506 12.76 5.11 32.55
CA PRO A 506 12.36 4.31 33.71
C PRO A 506 10.87 4.49 34.09
N GLU A 507 10.27 5.63 33.72
CA GLU A 507 8.82 5.81 33.78
C GLU A 507 8.20 5.52 32.41
N PRO A 508 7.32 4.51 32.28
CA PRO A 508 6.71 4.16 31.02
C PRO A 508 5.67 5.21 30.61
N ASP A 509 5.85 5.83 29.44
CA ASP A 509 4.82 6.65 28.80
C ASP A 509 3.53 5.83 28.59
N PRO A 510 2.42 6.17 29.27
CA PRO A 510 1.18 5.41 29.20
C PRO A 510 0.58 5.38 27.79
N SER A 511 0.79 6.44 27.00
CA SER A 511 0.29 6.54 25.63
C SER A 511 1.06 5.58 24.71
N LEU A 512 2.39 5.53 24.87
CA LEU A 512 3.25 4.59 24.14
C LEU A 512 2.93 3.14 24.50
N SER A 513 2.78 2.84 25.79
CA SER A 513 2.42 1.49 26.26
C SER A 513 1.06 1.06 25.71
N ARG A 514 0.09 1.98 25.65
CA ARG A 514 -1.23 1.72 25.07
C ARG A 514 -1.15 1.42 23.57
N ILE A 515 -0.34 2.16 22.82
CA ILE A 515 -0.12 1.89 21.39
C ILE A 515 0.53 0.52 21.19
N GLN A 516 1.54 0.17 21.99
CA GLN A 516 2.19 -1.14 21.92
C GLN A 516 1.19 -2.28 22.16
N GLN A 517 0.31 -2.16 23.16
CA GLN A 517 -0.77 -3.12 23.41
C GLN A 517 -1.77 -3.24 22.25
N LEU A 518 -2.07 -2.14 21.57
CA LEU A 518 -2.95 -2.16 20.40
C LEU A 518 -2.30 -2.85 19.19
N LEU A 519 -0.98 -2.76 19.07
CA LEU A 519 -0.26 -3.42 17.99
C LEU A 519 -0.12 -4.92 18.24
N ASP A 520 0.27 -5.27 19.47
CA ASP A 520 0.49 -6.65 19.90
C ASP A 520 -0.71 -7.15 20.72
N VAL A 521 -1.85 -7.30 20.03
CA VAL A 521 -3.13 -7.68 20.63
C VAL A 521 -3.00 -8.95 21.46
N GLU A 522 -3.25 -8.83 22.77
CA GLU A 522 -3.28 -9.96 23.69
C GLU A 522 -4.28 -11.03 23.21
N ASP A 523 -3.96 -12.30 23.45
CA ASP A 523 -4.71 -13.48 22.99
C ASP A 523 -4.81 -13.69 21.46
N HIS A 524 -4.26 -12.78 20.64
CA HIS A 524 -4.36 -12.84 19.17
C HIS A 524 -2.98 -12.69 18.51
N GLN A 525 -2.04 -13.59 18.79
CA GLN A 525 -0.66 -13.51 18.30
C GLN A 525 -0.27 -14.64 17.37
N GLY A 526 0.60 -14.33 16.39
CA GLY A 526 1.24 -15.29 15.50
C GLY A 526 0.92 -15.06 14.02
N CYS A 527 -0.28 -15.43 13.57
CA CYS A 527 -0.62 -15.47 12.14
C CYS A 527 -0.98 -14.09 11.59
N VAL A 528 0.06 -13.27 11.35
CA VAL A 528 -0.07 -11.91 10.84
C VAL A 528 -0.16 -11.89 9.31
N THR A 529 -1.23 -11.28 8.81
CA THR A 529 -1.39 -10.93 7.38
C THR A 529 -1.69 -9.45 7.28
N ALA A 530 -1.12 -8.74 6.31
CA ALA A 530 -1.27 -7.30 6.20
C ALA A 530 -1.50 -6.85 4.76
N THR A 531 -2.16 -5.71 4.63
CA THR A 531 -2.46 -5.02 3.38
C THR A 531 -2.57 -3.52 3.67
N GLY A 532 -2.58 -2.68 2.64
CA GLY A 532 -2.61 -1.24 2.83
C GLY A 532 -2.71 -0.50 1.50
N ASP A 533 -2.76 0.81 1.62
CA ASP A 533 -2.76 1.77 0.51
C ASP A 533 -1.88 2.98 0.86
N GLU A 534 -1.98 4.08 0.10
CA GLU A 534 -1.18 5.28 0.31
C GLU A 534 -1.54 6.10 1.56
N ARG A 535 -2.53 5.65 2.35
CA ARG A 535 -2.99 6.33 3.57
C ARG A 535 -2.93 5.46 4.81
N SER A 536 -3.02 4.15 4.65
CA SER A 536 -3.33 3.26 5.76
C SER A 536 -2.72 1.87 5.61
N VAL A 537 -2.43 1.24 6.75
CA VAL A 537 -2.07 -0.18 6.86
C VAL A 537 -3.13 -0.87 7.70
N ILE A 538 -3.60 -2.03 7.24
CA ILE A 538 -4.49 -2.92 7.98
C ILE A 538 -3.84 -4.29 8.06
N TYR A 539 -3.75 -4.83 9.26
CA TYR A 539 -3.31 -6.21 9.44
C TYR A 539 -4.27 -6.98 10.33
N ALA A 540 -4.30 -8.28 10.10
CA ALA A 540 -5.02 -9.25 10.91
C ALA A 540 -4.00 -10.06 11.72
N THR A 541 -4.25 -10.25 13.01
CA THR A 541 -3.43 -11.07 13.91
C THR A 541 -4.31 -12.05 14.70
N GLY A 542 -3.78 -13.23 15.02
CA GLY A 542 -4.51 -14.30 15.70
C GLY A 542 -3.66 -15.56 15.89
N ASP A 543 -4.13 -16.48 16.73
CA ASP A 543 -3.45 -17.71 17.21
C ASP A 543 -3.08 -18.75 16.12
N GLY A 544 -3.43 -18.49 14.85
CA GLY A 544 -3.14 -19.37 13.72
C GLY A 544 -4.03 -20.62 13.65
N SER A 545 -5.00 -20.78 14.55
CA SER A 545 -5.99 -21.84 14.44
C SER A 545 -6.80 -21.67 13.15
N LYS A 546 -6.96 -22.75 12.37
CA LYS A 546 -7.71 -22.69 11.11
C LYS A 546 -9.18 -22.37 11.41
N GLY A 547 -9.62 -21.18 11.01
CA GLY A 547 -10.97 -20.68 11.31
C GLY A 547 -11.09 -19.98 12.67
N GLY A 548 -9.97 -19.57 13.26
CA GLY A 548 -9.94 -18.67 14.41
C GLY A 548 -10.26 -17.24 13.99
N VAL A 549 -10.97 -16.52 14.87
CA VAL A 549 -11.26 -15.10 14.73
C VAL A 549 -9.94 -14.32 14.86
N LYS A 550 -9.70 -13.37 13.97
CA LYS A 550 -8.52 -12.51 13.99
C LYS A 550 -8.89 -11.08 14.36
N ALA A 551 -8.06 -10.43 15.17
CA ALA A 551 -8.16 -9.00 15.42
C ALA A 551 -7.65 -8.24 14.19
N LEU A 552 -8.45 -7.29 13.68
CA LEU A 552 -8.09 -6.40 12.58
C LEU A 552 -7.63 -5.07 13.16
N VAL A 553 -6.34 -4.78 13.02
CA VAL A 553 -5.71 -3.54 13.49
C VAL A 553 -5.52 -2.59 12.31
N PHE A 554 -5.93 -1.34 12.51
CA PHE A 554 -5.85 -0.25 11.56
C PHE A 554 -4.80 0.76 12.02
N ILE A 555 -3.93 1.17 11.11
CA ILE A 555 -2.96 2.24 11.30
C ILE A 555 -3.15 3.26 10.17
N SER A 556 -3.39 4.53 10.50
CA SER A 556 -3.61 5.59 9.52
C SER A 556 -2.55 6.68 9.58
N PHE A 557 -2.07 7.08 8.41
CA PHE A 557 -1.23 8.25 8.20
C PHE A 557 -2.03 9.46 7.70
N ASP A 558 -3.35 9.34 7.59
CA ASP A 558 -4.22 10.43 7.20
C ASP A 558 -4.66 11.26 8.42
N PRO A 559 -4.33 12.56 8.51
CA PRO A 559 -4.76 13.41 9.62
C PRO A 559 -6.29 13.64 9.67
N ALA A 560 -7.02 13.25 8.63
CA ALA A 560 -8.48 13.31 8.61
C ALA A 560 -9.14 12.05 9.22
N ALA A 561 -8.40 10.97 9.46
CA ALA A 561 -8.94 9.77 10.10
C ALA A 561 -9.35 10.07 11.55
N ARG A 562 -10.61 9.82 11.89
CA ARG A 562 -11.19 10.07 13.21
C ARG A 562 -12.24 9.02 13.55
N PHE A 563 -11.87 8.04 14.35
CA PHE A 563 -12.82 7.06 14.87
C PHE A 563 -12.97 7.22 16.38
N GLU A 564 -14.21 7.09 16.87
CA GLU A 564 -14.46 7.10 18.31
C GLU A 564 -13.74 5.92 18.96
N GLY A 565 -12.99 6.20 20.03
CA GLY A 565 -12.29 5.17 20.81
C GLY A 565 -10.96 4.67 20.23
N MET A 566 -10.46 5.24 19.12
CA MET A 566 -9.11 4.96 18.65
C MET A 566 -8.07 5.86 19.33
N GLU A 567 -6.84 5.35 19.44
CA GLU A 567 -5.73 6.10 20.01
C GLU A 567 -5.13 7.04 18.97
N TYR A 568 -4.90 8.28 19.39
CA TYR A 568 -4.26 9.28 18.54
C TYR A 568 -2.74 9.15 18.68
N GLY A 569 -2.12 8.53 17.68
CA GLY A 569 -0.66 8.35 17.60
C GLY A 569 0.09 9.59 17.14
N GLY A 570 -0.60 10.66 16.73
CA GLY A 570 0.01 11.85 16.12
C GLY A 570 1.03 12.59 17.00
N ASP A 571 1.04 12.32 18.32
CA ASP A 571 1.99 12.89 19.27
C ASP A 571 3.21 11.97 19.54
N ILE A 572 3.21 10.73 19.01
CA ILE A 572 4.28 9.75 19.17
C ILE A 572 4.95 9.53 17.80
N PRO A 573 6.02 10.28 17.49
CA PRO A 573 6.71 10.16 16.22
C PRO A 573 7.55 8.88 16.15
N GLY A 574 7.88 8.45 14.93
CA GLY A 574 8.84 7.38 14.72
C GLY A 574 10.24 7.77 15.23
N GLN A 575 10.94 6.79 15.78
CA GLN A 575 12.32 6.95 16.21
C GLN A 575 13.26 6.81 15.01
N ARG A 576 14.06 7.84 14.74
CA ARG A 576 15.12 7.77 13.73
C ARG A 576 16.20 6.78 14.20
N ILE A 577 16.58 5.86 13.33
CA ILE A 577 17.76 5.02 13.56
C ILE A 577 18.97 5.77 12.99
N SER A 578 19.85 6.24 13.87
CA SER A 578 21.13 6.83 13.47
C SER A 578 22.12 5.73 13.14
N HIS A 579 22.64 5.76 11.90
CA HIS A 579 23.77 4.96 11.47
C HIS A 579 24.90 5.91 11.05
N ASP A 580 25.60 6.49 12.03
CA ASP A 580 26.96 6.97 11.77
C ASP A 580 27.93 5.88 12.22
N PRO A 581 28.72 5.28 11.29
CA PRO A 581 29.81 4.39 11.67
C PRO A 581 30.98 5.12 12.38
N GLN A 582 30.93 6.43 12.55
CA GLN A 582 31.99 7.23 13.18
C GLN A 582 31.44 8.50 13.83
N GLU A 583 30.85 8.39 15.02
CA GLU A 583 30.89 9.46 16.02
C GLU A 583 30.59 8.87 17.41
N ARG A 584 31.32 7.81 17.77
CA ARG A 584 31.64 7.62 19.19
C ARG A 584 32.64 8.71 19.53
N SER A 585 32.16 9.72 20.23
CA SER A 585 32.99 10.62 21.01
C SER A 585 33.77 9.77 22.03
N ASP A 586 35.01 9.43 21.71
CA ASP A 586 35.95 8.91 22.70
C ASP A 586 36.40 10.08 23.58
N PRO A 587 36.16 10.04 24.90
CA PRO A 587 36.70 11.01 25.82
C PRO A 587 38.02 10.46 26.39
N SER A 588 39.13 10.52 25.64
CA SER A 588 40.48 10.52 26.23
C SER A 588 41.57 10.38 25.17
N THR A 589 42.28 11.47 24.88
CA THR A 589 43.70 11.41 24.54
C THR A 589 44.50 11.38 25.83
N ASN A 590 45.10 10.24 26.18
CA ASN A 590 46.35 10.18 26.92
C ASN A 590 47.08 8.86 26.66
N GLU A 591 48.18 9.00 25.92
CA GLU A 591 49.48 8.33 25.97
C GLU A 591 49.65 6.85 26.44
N HIS A 592 50.42 6.16 25.58
CA HIS A 592 51.42 5.10 25.83
C HIS A 592 51.04 3.59 25.86
N ALA A 593 51.51 2.95 24.77
CA ALA A 593 52.39 1.77 24.74
C ALA A 593 51.81 0.34 24.71
N ASN A 594 51.99 -0.23 23.51
CA ASN A 594 52.35 -1.61 23.14
C ASN A 594 51.31 -2.74 23.05
N PRO A 595 51.49 -3.65 22.05
CA PRO A 595 50.50 -4.63 21.63
C PRO A 595 50.80 -6.04 22.15
N SER A 596 49.80 -6.92 22.20
CA SER A 596 49.86 -8.37 21.89
C SER A 596 48.63 -9.09 22.43
N GLY A 597 48.05 -10.00 21.65
CA GLY A 597 47.29 -11.12 22.22
C GLY A 597 45.99 -11.48 21.50
N MET A 598 46.09 -12.40 20.52
CA MET A 598 44.97 -13.26 20.10
C MET A 598 44.43 -14.07 21.31
N SER A 599 43.12 -14.34 21.36
CA SER A 599 42.58 -15.72 21.32
C SER A 599 41.07 -15.80 21.71
N GLN A 600 40.30 -16.38 20.79
CA GLN A 600 39.32 -17.47 20.92
C GLN A 600 38.21 -17.46 22.00
N TYR A 601 36.99 -17.55 21.47
CA TYR A 601 35.91 -18.53 21.72
C TYR A 601 35.52 -18.94 23.15
N SER A 602 34.21 -18.76 23.36
CA SER A 602 33.22 -19.77 23.80
C SER A 602 32.60 -19.64 25.20
N PRO A 603 31.34 -20.11 25.32
CA PRO A 603 30.31 -19.58 26.20
C PRO A 603 30.16 -20.41 27.48
N ASN A 604 29.65 -19.80 28.54
CA ASN A 604 29.19 -20.52 29.72
C ASN A 604 27.86 -19.93 30.22
N VAL A 605 26.78 -20.67 29.96
CA VAL A 605 25.63 -20.88 30.86
C VAL A 605 26.23 -21.59 32.11
N PRO A 606 25.82 -21.35 33.39
CA PRO A 606 24.47 -21.78 33.77
C PRO A 606 23.78 -21.24 35.07
N LEU A 607 22.49 -21.60 35.14
CA LEU A 607 21.74 -22.18 36.28
C LEU A 607 21.32 -21.34 37.51
N GLY A 608 20.04 -21.54 37.87
CA GLY A 608 19.54 -21.60 39.26
C GLY A 608 18.57 -20.48 39.64
N ALA A 609 17.24 -20.64 39.54
CA ALA A 609 16.34 -21.31 40.51
C ALA A 609 16.11 -20.54 41.83
N GLY A 610 14.84 -20.23 42.16
CA GLY A 610 14.45 -19.94 43.54
C GLY A 610 13.25 -19.02 43.78
N ALA A 611 12.04 -19.60 43.79
CA ALA A 611 10.94 -19.42 44.76
C ALA A 611 10.49 -18.02 45.29
N VAL A 612 9.23 -17.70 44.97
CA VAL A 612 8.08 -17.47 45.89
C VAL A 612 8.33 -16.81 47.26
N SER A 613 7.70 -15.66 47.53
CA SER A 613 6.72 -15.51 48.63
C SER A 613 5.98 -14.16 48.60
N CYS A 614 4.71 -14.23 49.02
CA CYS A 614 3.76 -13.14 49.18
C CYS A 614 3.97 -12.39 50.50
N SER A 615 3.64 -11.10 50.56
CA SER A 615 2.81 -10.54 51.64
C SER A 615 2.39 -9.09 51.37
N GLU A 616 1.18 -8.84 51.84
CA GLU A 616 0.36 -7.63 51.83
C GLU A 616 0.96 -6.49 52.67
N ALA A 617 0.59 -5.23 52.35
CA ALA A 617 -0.20 -4.38 53.25
C ALA A 617 -0.26 -2.92 52.74
N ASP A 618 -1.50 -2.46 52.55
CA ASP A 618 -2.07 -1.18 52.99
C ASP A 618 -1.21 0.09 52.96
N SER A 619 -1.64 1.08 52.18
CA SER A 619 -2.37 2.22 52.78
C SER A 619 -2.84 3.23 51.74
N SER A 620 -4.10 3.57 51.90
CA SER A 620 -4.89 4.60 51.24
C SER A 620 -4.43 6.02 51.54
N VAL A 621 -4.46 6.93 50.55
CA VAL A 621 -5.01 8.31 50.70
C VAL A 621 -5.63 8.74 49.37
N SER A 622 -6.75 9.46 49.48
CA SER A 622 -7.76 9.75 48.47
C SER A 622 -7.68 11.19 47.90
N ARG A 623 -8.18 11.30 46.64
CA ARG A 623 -9.10 12.33 46.08
C ARG A 623 -8.69 13.81 45.94
N SER A 624 -8.74 14.32 44.70
CA SER A 624 -9.79 15.24 44.15
C SER A 624 -9.32 15.73 42.75
N LEU A 625 -9.92 15.42 41.58
CA LEU A 625 -11.20 15.83 40.97
C LEU A 625 -11.51 17.34 40.95
N LEU A 626 -11.53 17.89 39.72
CA LEU A 626 -12.26 19.03 39.14
C LEU A 626 -11.75 19.11 37.68
N ASP A 627 -12.39 18.61 36.63
CA ASP A 627 -13.71 18.82 36.01
C ASP A 627 -13.94 20.18 35.33
N THR A 628 -14.53 20.07 34.13
CA THR A 628 -15.26 21.03 33.28
C THR A 628 -14.54 21.94 32.28
N GLY A 629 -15.03 21.89 31.03
CA GLY A 629 -14.78 22.91 30.01
C GLY A 629 -15.17 22.57 28.56
N LEU A 630 -16.41 22.13 28.33
CA LEU A 630 -17.04 21.88 27.01
C LEU A 630 -17.08 23.11 26.08
N ALA A 631 -16.93 22.86 24.77
CA ALA A 631 -17.56 23.66 23.69
C ALA A 631 -17.82 22.80 22.44
N SER A 632 -19.08 22.74 22.01
CA SER A 632 -19.59 22.03 20.80
C SER A 632 -19.38 22.82 19.49
N PRO A 633 -19.34 22.14 18.32
CA PRO A 633 -19.45 22.77 17.00
C PRO A 633 -20.83 22.55 16.35
N ALA A 634 -21.26 23.50 15.53
CA ALA A 634 -22.47 23.41 14.70
C ALA A 634 -22.12 23.18 13.21
N ASP A 635 -23.10 22.59 12.52
CA ASP A 635 -23.33 22.45 11.07
C ASP A 635 -22.50 21.44 10.25
N GLN A 636 -23.02 20.20 10.21
CA GLN A 636 -22.94 19.29 9.06
C GLN A 636 -24.37 18.98 8.58
N THR A 637 -24.68 19.38 7.35
CA THR A 637 -25.87 18.96 6.61
C THR A 637 -25.72 17.49 6.20
N LEU A 638 -26.41 16.60 6.93
CA LEU A 638 -26.64 15.19 6.58
C LEU A 638 -27.68 15.07 5.45
N PRO A 639 -27.58 14.08 4.54
CA PRO A 639 -28.73 13.63 3.78
C PRO A 639 -29.72 12.91 4.70
N LEU A 640 -31.00 13.19 4.48
CA LEU A 640 -32.15 12.73 5.25
C LEU A 640 -32.11 11.24 5.60
N SER A 641 -32.10 10.97 6.90
CA SER A 641 -32.40 9.68 7.51
C SER A 641 -33.83 9.26 7.16
N VAL A 642 -33.95 8.13 6.45
CA VAL A 642 -35.15 7.30 6.48
C VAL A 642 -34.85 6.18 7.49
N HIS A 643 -35.16 6.44 8.77
CA HIS A 643 -35.38 5.37 9.73
C HIS A 643 -36.66 4.62 9.33
N ASN A 644 -36.55 3.66 8.42
CA ASN A 644 -37.50 2.55 8.36
C ASN A 644 -36.88 1.36 9.09
N LEU A 645 -37.16 1.27 10.40
CA LEU A 645 -37.33 -0.04 11.03
C LEU A 645 -38.53 -0.69 10.34
N GLY A 646 -38.31 -1.51 9.30
CA GLY A 646 -39.45 -2.09 8.60
C GLY A 646 -39.23 -2.82 7.28
N ASP A 647 -38.01 -3.27 6.96
CA ASP A 647 -37.86 -4.25 5.88
C ASP A 647 -37.16 -5.50 6.43
N VAL A 648 -37.96 -6.37 7.04
CA VAL A 648 -37.52 -7.62 7.70
C VAL A 648 -36.95 -8.62 6.67
N ASP A 649 -37.13 -8.36 5.38
CA ASP A 649 -36.74 -9.24 4.28
C ASP A 649 -35.47 -8.79 3.51
N SER A 650 -34.89 -7.63 3.81
CA SER A 650 -33.65 -7.19 3.16
C SER A 650 -32.43 -7.96 3.68
N TRP A 651 -31.63 -8.53 2.77
CA TRP A 651 -30.37 -9.21 3.13
C TRP A 651 -29.23 -8.23 3.45
N ALA A 652 -29.41 -6.92 3.25
CA ALA A 652 -28.45 -5.89 3.63
C ALA A 652 -29.11 -4.78 4.46
N CYS A 653 -28.38 -4.25 5.44
CA CYS A 653 -28.81 -3.14 6.28
C CYS A 653 -27.60 -2.34 6.79
N TYR A 654 -27.86 -1.15 7.33
CA TYR A 654 -26.84 -0.38 8.06
C TYR A 654 -26.93 -0.70 9.54
N GLU A 655 -25.79 -1.03 10.14
CA GLU A 655 -25.65 -1.21 11.58
C GLU A 655 -24.56 -0.29 12.12
N LYS A 656 -24.54 -0.12 13.44
CA LYS A 656 -23.43 0.57 14.11
C LYS A 656 -22.12 -0.16 13.82
N ALA A 657 -21.06 0.59 13.56
CA ALA A 657 -19.75 0.05 13.26
C ALA A 657 -19.16 -0.72 14.45
N MET A 658 -18.49 -1.83 14.18
CA MET A 658 -18.06 -2.78 15.22
C MET A 658 -16.98 -2.18 16.14
N HIS A 659 -16.14 -1.30 15.63
CA HIS A 659 -15.09 -0.65 16.41
C HIS A 659 -15.63 0.09 17.65
N PHE A 660 -16.86 0.62 17.61
CA PHE A 660 -17.49 1.22 18.80
C PHE A 660 -17.68 0.22 19.94
N GLU A 661 -18.05 -1.01 19.62
CA GLU A 661 -18.25 -2.04 20.63
C GLU A 661 -16.94 -2.64 21.09
N ILE A 662 -16.03 -2.89 20.15
CA ILE A 662 -14.72 -3.48 20.44
C ILE A 662 -13.93 -2.56 21.35
N GLN A 663 -13.83 -1.27 21.05
CA GLN A 663 -13.09 -0.34 21.91
C GLN A 663 -13.74 -0.20 23.31
N ARG A 664 -15.06 -0.42 23.42
CA ARG A 664 -15.78 -0.44 24.70
C ARG A 664 -15.66 -1.75 25.48
N LYS A 665 -15.46 -2.87 24.81
CA LYS A 665 -15.36 -4.21 25.42
C LYS A 665 -13.91 -4.61 25.69
N LEU A 666 -12.97 -4.18 24.85
CA LEU A 666 -11.52 -4.31 25.02
C LEU A 666 -10.94 -3.16 25.86
N TYR A 667 -11.69 -2.64 26.85
CA TYR A 667 -11.16 -1.68 27.82
C TYR A 667 -10.08 -2.36 28.67
N PHE A 668 -8.84 -2.34 28.20
CA PHE A 668 -7.63 -2.71 28.95
C PHE A 668 -7.26 -1.68 30.03
N GLY A 669 -8.18 -0.81 30.46
CA GLY A 669 -7.84 0.27 31.39
C GLY A 669 -8.95 1.26 31.66
N ARG A 670 -10.05 0.82 32.27
CA ARG A 670 -10.81 1.62 33.26
C ARG A 670 -11.62 0.64 34.08
N GLN A 671 -11.09 0.29 35.26
CA GLN A 671 -11.95 -0.18 36.33
C GLN A 671 -12.98 0.92 36.61
N THR A 672 -14.21 0.73 36.14
CA THR A 672 -15.39 1.31 36.77
C THR A 672 -15.40 0.84 38.22
N ARG A 673 -14.97 1.72 39.13
CA ARG A 673 -15.30 1.58 40.55
C ARG A 673 -16.79 1.86 40.70
N GLU A 674 -17.59 0.81 40.63
CA GLU A 674 -18.85 0.75 41.37
C GLU A 674 -18.55 0.12 42.74
N ALA A 675 -18.42 0.99 43.73
CA ALA A 675 -18.79 0.79 45.14
C ALA A 675 -18.93 2.19 45.77
#